data_AF-A0A972IIV7-F1
#
_entry.id   AF-A0A972IIV7-F1
#
_cell.length_a   1.000
_cell.length_b   1.000
_cell.length_c   1.000
_cell.angle_alpha   90.00
_cell.angle_beta   90.00
_cell.angle_gamma   90.00
#
_symmetry.space_group_name_H-M   'P 1'
#
loop_
_entity.id
_entity.type
_entity.pdbx_description
1 polymer ?
#
loop_
_entity_poly.entity_id
_entity_poly.type
_entity_poly.pdbx_seq_one_letter_code
_entity_poly.pdbx_strand_id
1 'polypeptide(L)'
;GGIRAGCHVNAVVAGGLVLMPPGDASCTCSYCFQTTIALVPTRKEESWSVFYNRLPTTPVRQVALNLGSPGDQRDGEGLLWLASPRPETPGRRQDIAIPFRFAGSEVYGAYRVNADNVQIAGADRPWVYTSGLKGPLRAELDLEIFDRAISSWPADRAPVMDGRADEPCWDGYKAVSIDGDSAWVSLRHDEQNLYLAYHRPAAVDSAGNVIPWKKSLSEQDAPVWNDDSFEVFLSAVPAGRDEPGRKCLHLGVSASAARYDSLWTYVTPSLPDCDIPRVAITVDGDEKDWGEKGLKVVSLPGVGGKLRPAKNFDPSLRVGWNEHGILLLAQVKDDVVRTAAANEPLEHGDCVEIFVTPQRGSAESYRLLIAPETAPGGAKPQSRFDDDRKAAAGEALTAEIAVKKVPEGYIVEACLPWKNLKMAPRAGTPFGLQLFIHDDDGRGEKHRFHALWHPAGDPRRDALAYQTFQLAEQASPPIVFTRSEKPDTSGLHTAVSPHPFPLALPPLGAQGEDPSYAGVWSSGVLAGETSFVAEIAIPWATLAAEGFRKDQVMVNLSDRGPLRKPPVLGQQFERLLAVPRESIRPKTLSVRLHFAEIGGAKPGERVFDVMLQGNVVLKDFDIAAHGANRAVVRQFDKIAATRALSVELVSKSADLKPGTAPTLCGIEILAVEDAP
;
A
#
# COMPACT_ATOMS: atom_id res chain seq x y z
N GLY A 1 6.75 34.60 -40.71
CA GLY A 1 6.87 34.57 -39.25
C GLY A 1 7.32 33.24 -38.73
N GLY A 2 8.00 33.25 -37.59
CA GLY A 2 8.17 32.06 -36.76
C GLY A 2 6.90 31.76 -35.94
N ILE A 3 6.85 30.57 -35.36
CA ILE A 3 5.81 30.17 -34.41
C ILE A 3 6.14 30.85 -33.06
N ARG A 4 5.14 31.46 -32.43
CA ARG A 4 5.32 32.13 -31.13
C ARG A 4 5.42 31.10 -30.00
N ALA A 5 6.58 30.99 -29.37
CA ALA A 5 6.74 30.29 -28.10
C ALA A 5 6.38 31.24 -26.94
N GLY A 6 5.38 30.91 -26.12
CA GLY A 6 5.00 31.72 -24.96
C GLY A 6 3.72 31.21 -24.25
N CYS A 7 3.47 31.70 -23.04
CA CYS A 7 2.40 31.23 -22.13
C CYS A 7 0.97 31.70 -22.47
N HIS A 8 0.75 32.26 -23.66
CA HIS A 8 -0.56 32.71 -24.16
C HIS A 8 -1.07 31.74 -25.23
N VAL A 9 -2.39 31.61 -25.40
CA VAL A 9 -3.02 30.67 -26.37
C VAL A 9 -2.40 30.82 -27.76
N ASN A 10 -1.64 29.82 -28.17
CA ASN A 10 -0.89 29.75 -29.44
C ASN A 10 -1.34 28.58 -30.33
N ALA A 11 -2.30 27.79 -29.86
CA ALA A 11 -3.00 26.75 -30.61
C ALA A 11 -4.51 26.89 -30.38
N VAL A 12 -5.30 26.79 -31.44
CA VAL A 12 -6.77 26.89 -31.40
C VAL A 12 -7.37 25.62 -31.97
N VAL A 13 -8.33 25.04 -31.26
CA VAL A 13 -9.11 23.90 -31.77
C VAL A 13 -10.35 24.43 -32.47
N ALA A 14 -10.45 24.25 -33.78
CA ALA A 14 -11.58 24.75 -34.58
C ALA A 14 -11.83 23.86 -35.80
N GLY A 15 -13.10 23.61 -36.13
CA GLY A 15 -13.48 22.84 -37.33
C GLY A 15 -12.94 21.41 -37.38
N GLY A 16 -12.64 20.81 -36.22
CA GLY A 16 -12.02 19.48 -36.13
C GLY A 16 -10.51 19.46 -36.34
N LEU A 17 -9.84 20.62 -36.39
CA LEU A 17 -8.38 20.77 -36.54
C LEU A 17 -7.77 21.41 -35.29
N VAL A 18 -6.48 21.18 -35.08
CA VAL A 18 -5.65 22.04 -34.20
C VAL A 18 -4.85 22.99 -35.09
N LEU A 19 -5.09 24.28 -34.96
CA LEU A 19 -4.49 25.33 -35.76
C LEU A 19 -3.50 26.13 -34.91
N MET A 20 -2.26 26.25 -35.38
CA MET A 20 -1.25 27.15 -34.82
C MET A 20 -0.97 28.26 -35.84
N PRO A 21 -1.68 29.41 -35.74
CA PRO A 21 -1.45 30.53 -36.63
C PRO A 21 -0.05 31.12 -36.39
N PRO A 22 0.55 31.76 -37.40
CA PRO A 22 1.87 32.36 -37.23
C PRO A 22 1.77 33.54 -36.27
N GLY A 23 2.81 33.74 -35.43
CA GLY A 23 2.81 34.76 -34.39
C GLY A 23 2.80 36.20 -34.91
N ASP A 24 3.09 36.38 -36.20
CA ASP A 24 3.10 37.65 -36.93
C ASP A 24 1.79 37.92 -37.70
N ALA A 25 0.73 37.12 -37.50
CA ALA A 25 -0.55 37.28 -38.21
C ALA A 25 -1.19 38.68 -38.05
N SER A 26 -0.78 39.45 -37.04
CA SER A 26 -1.21 40.84 -36.81
C SER A 26 -0.08 41.89 -36.91
N CYS A 27 1.11 41.53 -37.38
CA CYS A 27 2.26 42.45 -37.56
C CYS A 27 2.27 43.01 -38.99
N THR A 28 2.61 44.27 -39.18
CA THR A 28 2.85 44.89 -40.51
C THR A 28 4.29 44.70 -41.01
N CYS A 29 4.99 43.76 -40.39
CA CYS A 29 6.42 43.55 -40.49
C CYS A 29 6.69 42.58 -41.66
N SER A 30 7.55 42.94 -42.61
CA SER A 30 7.81 42.16 -43.84
C SER A 30 8.52 40.83 -43.58
N TYR A 31 7.79 39.80 -43.13
CA TYR A 31 8.25 38.42 -43.15
C TYR A 31 7.86 37.76 -44.47
N CYS A 32 8.84 37.15 -45.16
CA CYS A 32 8.64 36.63 -46.52
C CYS A 32 7.70 35.41 -46.62
N PHE A 33 7.39 34.73 -45.50
CA PHE A 33 6.48 33.59 -45.48
C PHE A 33 5.65 33.57 -44.19
N GLN A 34 4.32 33.61 -44.31
CA GLN A 34 3.40 33.35 -43.20
C GLN A 34 3.04 31.85 -43.23
N THR A 35 3.35 31.14 -42.14
CA THR A 35 3.16 29.69 -42.06
C THR A 35 2.21 29.34 -40.92
N THR A 36 1.06 28.77 -41.26
CA THR A 36 0.14 28.18 -40.28
C THR A 36 0.39 26.67 -40.25
N ILE A 37 0.47 26.08 -39.05
CA ILE A 37 0.41 24.62 -38.89
C ILE A 37 -1.05 24.24 -38.63
N ALA A 38 -1.56 23.28 -39.41
CA ALA A 38 -2.84 22.66 -39.17
C ALA A 38 -2.62 21.15 -38.95
N LEU A 39 -3.02 20.66 -37.78
CA LEU A 39 -3.06 19.23 -37.48
C LEU A 39 -4.47 18.72 -37.77
N VAL A 40 -4.55 17.73 -38.66
CA VAL A 40 -5.80 17.05 -39.05
C VAL A 40 -5.91 15.75 -38.26
N PRO A 41 -7.08 15.42 -37.70
CA PRO A 41 -7.31 14.13 -37.06
C PRO A 41 -7.14 13.03 -38.10
N THR A 42 -6.28 12.06 -37.79
CA THR A 42 -6.17 10.83 -38.57
C THR A 42 -7.23 9.84 -38.12
N ARG A 43 -7.71 8.99 -39.02
CA ARG A 43 -8.56 7.84 -38.67
C ARG A 43 -7.74 6.59 -38.31
N LYS A 44 -6.41 6.68 -38.39
CA LYS A 44 -5.46 5.63 -37.97
C LYS A 44 -5.28 5.71 -36.46
N GLU A 45 -6.17 5.07 -35.72
CA GLU A 45 -6.10 4.97 -34.27
C GLU A 45 -6.06 3.49 -33.87
N GLU A 46 -4.87 2.99 -33.60
CA GLU A 46 -4.76 1.78 -32.80
C GLU A 46 -5.33 2.06 -31.41
N SER A 47 -6.52 1.52 -31.16
CA SER A 47 -7.19 1.65 -29.86
C SER A 47 -6.72 0.51 -28.96
N TRP A 48 -5.93 0.89 -27.96
CA TRP A 48 -5.46 0.00 -26.90
C TRP A 48 -6.18 0.32 -25.60
N SER A 49 -6.44 -0.71 -24.80
CA SER A 49 -7.09 -0.56 -23.49
C SER A 49 -6.35 -1.38 -22.45
N VAL A 50 -6.54 -1.12 -21.17
CA VAL A 50 -5.95 -1.95 -20.11
C VAL A 50 -7.11 -2.54 -19.32
N PHE A 51 -7.18 -3.86 -19.26
CA PHE A 51 -8.14 -4.56 -18.42
C PHE A 51 -7.67 -4.48 -16.96
N TYR A 52 -8.59 -4.13 -16.04
CA TYR A 52 -8.29 -3.92 -14.61
C TYR A 52 -9.11 -4.82 -13.67
N ASN A 53 -10.03 -5.64 -14.19
CA ASN A 53 -10.82 -6.49 -13.29
C ASN A 53 -9.90 -7.54 -12.67
N ARG A 54 -10.11 -7.81 -11.38
CA ARG A 54 -9.44 -8.92 -10.70
C ARG A 54 -9.72 -10.23 -11.44
N LEU A 55 -8.67 -11.00 -11.66
CA LEU A 55 -8.83 -12.35 -12.18
C LEU A 55 -9.37 -13.25 -11.06
N PRO A 56 -10.31 -14.16 -11.37
CA PRO A 56 -10.74 -15.16 -10.40
C PRO A 56 -9.57 -16.10 -10.06
N THR A 57 -9.62 -16.70 -8.88
CA THR A 57 -8.77 -17.85 -8.57
C THR A 57 -9.23 -19.05 -9.41
N THR A 58 -8.50 -19.40 -10.47
CA THR A 58 -8.90 -20.44 -11.42
C THR A 58 -7.71 -21.06 -12.14
N PRO A 59 -7.80 -22.33 -12.55
CA PRO A 59 -6.88 -22.90 -13.53
C PRO A 59 -6.99 -22.16 -14.87
N VAL A 60 -5.86 -22.05 -15.56
CA VAL A 60 -5.80 -21.52 -16.92
C VAL A 60 -6.41 -22.52 -17.90
N ARG A 61 -7.51 -22.12 -18.55
CA ARG A 61 -8.11 -22.86 -19.67
C ARG A 61 -7.61 -22.37 -21.02
N GLN A 62 -7.64 -21.05 -21.22
CA GLN A 62 -7.17 -20.41 -22.43
C GLN A 62 -6.57 -19.04 -22.09
N VAL A 63 -5.41 -18.73 -22.64
CA VAL A 63 -4.71 -17.44 -22.49
C VAL A 63 -4.10 -17.05 -23.82
N ALA A 64 -4.16 -15.76 -24.14
CA ALA A 64 -3.40 -15.16 -25.24
C ALA A 64 -2.64 -13.94 -24.74
N LEU A 65 -1.34 -13.88 -25.02
CA LEU A 65 -0.45 -12.80 -24.65
C LEU A 65 0.05 -12.10 -25.91
N ASN A 66 -0.06 -10.76 -25.92
CA ASN A 66 0.58 -9.92 -26.93
C ASN A 66 1.82 -9.27 -26.31
N LEU A 67 2.99 -9.75 -26.71
CA LEU A 67 4.24 -9.37 -26.08
C LEU A 67 4.67 -7.96 -26.51
N GLY A 68 5.11 -7.14 -25.55
CA GLY A 68 5.58 -5.77 -25.81
C GLY A 68 4.52 -4.79 -26.33
N SER A 69 3.25 -5.17 -26.34
CA SER A 69 2.15 -4.32 -26.79
C SER A 69 1.82 -3.22 -25.75
N PRO A 70 1.28 -2.06 -26.19
CA PRO A 70 1.03 -0.92 -25.29
C PRO A 70 -0.26 -1.08 -24.48
N GLY A 71 -1.06 -2.12 -24.75
CA GLY A 71 -2.29 -2.44 -24.04
C GLY A 71 -2.93 -3.73 -24.54
N ASP A 72 -4.03 -4.09 -23.91
CA ASP A 72 -4.87 -5.23 -24.22
C ASP A 72 -5.81 -4.94 -25.40
N GLN A 73 -6.08 -5.99 -26.19
CA GLN A 73 -6.98 -5.93 -27.33
C GLN A 73 -7.75 -7.24 -27.48
N ARG A 74 -9.02 -7.17 -27.92
CA ARG A 74 -9.79 -8.35 -28.31
C ARG A 74 -9.65 -8.58 -29.80
N ASP A 75 -9.51 -9.84 -30.20
CA ASP A 75 -9.65 -10.21 -31.60
C ASP A 75 -11.11 -10.29 -32.03
N GLY A 76 -11.34 -10.56 -33.32
CA GLY A 76 -12.68 -10.66 -33.90
C GLY A 76 -13.51 -11.84 -33.38
N GLU A 77 -12.89 -12.79 -32.68
CA GLU A 77 -13.56 -13.93 -32.03
C GLU A 77 -13.86 -13.64 -30.55
N GLY A 78 -13.43 -12.48 -30.05
CA GLY A 78 -13.64 -12.02 -28.68
C GLY A 78 -12.60 -12.50 -27.68
N LEU A 79 -11.55 -13.23 -28.11
CA LEU A 79 -10.45 -13.63 -27.23
C LEU A 79 -9.65 -12.39 -26.82
N LEU A 80 -9.42 -12.23 -25.51
CA LEU A 80 -8.66 -11.12 -24.96
C LEU A 80 -7.16 -11.42 -24.99
N TRP A 81 -6.42 -10.60 -25.72
CA TRP A 81 -4.96 -10.63 -25.76
C TRP A 81 -4.40 -9.66 -24.73
N LEU A 82 -3.68 -10.20 -23.74
CA LEU A 82 -3.12 -9.41 -22.65
C LEU A 82 -1.73 -8.88 -23.02
N ALA A 83 -1.54 -7.58 -22.91
CA ALA A 83 -0.22 -6.96 -23.02
C ALA A 83 0.72 -7.50 -21.95
N SER A 84 1.86 -8.04 -22.39
CA SER A 84 2.82 -8.74 -21.54
C SER A 84 4.28 -8.38 -21.89
N PRO A 85 5.14 -8.00 -20.94
CA PRO A 85 4.83 -7.61 -19.56
C PRO A 85 3.73 -6.54 -19.50
N ARG A 86 3.05 -6.41 -18.36
CA ARG A 86 1.97 -5.42 -18.21
C ARG A 86 2.53 -4.00 -18.46
N PRO A 87 1.87 -3.17 -19.27
CA PRO A 87 2.30 -1.79 -19.47
C PRO A 87 2.10 -0.98 -18.18
N GLU A 88 2.97 0.02 -17.95
CA GLU A 88 2.80 0.95 -16.84
C GLU A 88 1.53 1.80 -17.03
N THR A 89 0.79 2.03 -15.94
CA THR A 89 -0.44 2.82 -15.95
C THR A 89 -0.37 4.01 -15.00
N PRO A 90 -1.01 5.15 -15.32
CA PRO A 90 -1.12 6.30 -14.42
C PRO A 90 -1.82 5.88 -13.12
N GLY A 91 -1.07 5.76 -12.03
CA GLY A 91 -1.58 5.31 -10.72
C GLY A 91 -1.03 3.98 -10.21
N ARG A 92 -0.11 3.32 -10.94
CA ARG A 92 0.55 2.06 -10.52
C ARG A 92 -0.42 0.96 -10.06
N ARG A 93 -1.66 0.95 -10.57
CA ARG A 93 -2.67 -0.05 -10.19
C ARG A 93 -2.31 -1.38 -10.83
N GLN A 94 -1.84 -2.32 -10.00
CA GLN A 94 -1.55 -3.71 -10.37
C GLN A 94 -2.69 -4.63 -9.92
N ASP A 95 -3.93 -4.34 -10.35
CA ASP A 95 -5.12 -5.07 -9.88
C ASP A 95 -5.30 -6.45 -10.55
N ILE A 96 -4.49 -6.77 -11.57
CA ILE A 96 -4.38 -8.11 -12.14
C ILE A 96 -3.09 -8.75 -11.61
N ALA A 97 -3.23 -9.88 -10.92
CA ALA A 97 -2.11 -10.77 -10.64
C ALA A 97 -1.47 -11.15 -11.98
N ILE A 98 -0.15 -10.98 -12.13
CA ILE A 98 0.57 -11.27 -13.36
C ILE A 98 1.06 -12.72 -13.27
N PRO A 99 0.39 -13.71 -13.88
CA PRO A 99 0.82 -15.10 -13.83
C PRO A 99 2.00 -15.37 -14.80
N PHE A 100 2.64 -14.33 -15.33
CA PHE A 100 3.65 -14.45 -16.37
C PHE A 100 4.94 -13.75 -15.92
N ARG A 101 6.07 -14.46 -15.97
CA ARG A 101 7.39 -13.94 -15.64
C ARG A 101 8.27 -14.00 -16.87
N PHE A 102 9.03 -12.95 -17.13
CA PHE A 102 9.95 -12.85 -18.26
C PHE A 102 11.35 -12.51 -17.75
N ALA A 103 12.36 -13.22 -18.23
CA ALA A 103 13.77 -12.98 -17.95
C ALA A 103 14.56 -12.89 -19.27
N GLY A 104 15.66 -12.15 -19.27
CA GLY A 104 16.52 -11.91 -20.44
C GLY A 104 16.00 -10.83 -21.39
N SER A 105 14.76 -10.36 -21.19
CA SER A 105 14.16 -9.27 -21.98
C SER A 105 14.79 -7.91 -21.71
N GLU A 106 15.45 -7.72 -20.57
CA GLU A 106 16.16 -6.50 -20.18
C GLU A 106 17.32 -6.12 -21.11
N VAL A 107 17.82 -7.06 -21.93
CA VAL A 107 18.92 -6.80 -22.86
C VAL A 107 18.50 -5.87 -24.00
N TYR A 108 17.34 -6.09 -24.62
CA TYR A 108 16.83 -5.25 -25.73
C TYR A 108 15.37 -4.80 -25.59
N GLY A 109 14.63 -5.35 -24.64
CA GLY A 109 13.30 -4.91 -24.24
C GLY A 109 12.18 -5.25 -25.21
N ALA A 110 11.05 -4.59 -24.98
CA ALA A 110 9.93 -4.58 -25.90
C ALA A 110 10.23 -3.73 -27.14
N TYR A 111 9.74 -4.17 -28.29
CA TYR A 111 9.71 -3.39 -29.52
C TYR A 111 8.27 -3.21 -29.99
N ARG A 112 8.00 -2.11 -30.69
CA ARG A 112 6.70 -1.82 -31.28
C ARG A 112 6.81 -0.94 -32.53
N VAL A 113 5.97 -1.21 -33.50
CA VAL A 113 5.60 -0.31 -34.61
C VAL A 113 4.08 -0.22 -34.71
N ASN A 114 3.56 0.85 -35.32
CA ASN A 114 2.13 1.00 -35.52
C ASN A 114 1.67 0.10 -36.71
N ALA A 115 0.73 -0.80 -36.46
CA ALA A 115 0.15 -1.75 -37.39
C ALA A 115 -0.59 -1.09 -38.56
N ASP A 116 -1.10 0.13 -38.42
CA ASP A 116 -1.67 0.90 -39.52
C ASP A 116 -0.60 1.40 -40.53
N ASN A 117 0.68 1.30 -40.16
CA ASN A 117 1.82 1.73 -40.97
C ASN A 117 2.68 0.57 -41.48
N VAL A 118 2.51 -0.65 -40.95
CA VAL A 118 3.28 -1.84 -41.35
C VAL A 118 2.32 -2.94 -41.78
N GLN A 119 2.34 -3.26 -43.08
CA GLN A 119 1.56 -4.37 -43.62
C GLN A 119 2.22 -5.69 -43.22
N ILE A 120 1.51 -6.51 -42.45
CA ILE A 120 1.97 -7.85 -42.07
C ILE A 120 1.30 -8.88 -42.97
N ALA A 121 2.10 -9.55 -43.80
CA ALA A 121 1.61 -10.61 -44.67
C ALA A 121 1.24 -11.87 -43.85
N GLY A 122 0.12 -12.51 -44.22
CA GLY A 122 -0.31 -13.78 -43.60
C GLY A 122 -0.89 -13.65 -42.19
N ALA A 123 -1.33 -12.44 -41.79
CA ALA A 123 -1.93 -12.19 -40.50
C ALA A 123 -3.34 -11.60 -40.64
N ASP A 124 -4.33 -12.26 -40.03
CA ASP A 124 -5.68 -11.69 -39.86
C ASP A 124 -5.74 -10.68 -38.70
N ARG A 125 -4.67 -10.63 -37.89
CA ARG A 125 -4.51 -9.79 -36.69
C ARG A 125 -3.13 -9.13 -36.70
N PRO A 126 -2.88 -8.16 -37.62
CA PRO A 126 -1.53 -7.61 -37.83
C PRO A 126 -0.93 -6.97 -36.57
N TRP A 127 -1.78 -6.41 -35.69
CA TRP A 127 -1.38 -5.80 -34.41
C TRP A 127 -0.74 -6.77 -33.39
N VAL A 128 -0.91 -8.09 -33.56
CA VAL A 128 -0.17 -9.08 -32.74
C VAL A 128 1.30 -9.13 -33.14
N TYR A 129 1.62 -8.84 -34.40
CA TYR A 129 2.95 -9.03 -35.00
C TYR A 129 3.75 -7.74 -35.14
N THR A 130 3.17 -6.60 -34.72
CA THR A 130 3.84 -5.30 -34.72
C THR A 130 4.40 -4.91 -33.36
N SER A 131 4.31 -5.81 -32.37
CA SER A 131 5.00 -5.72 -31.09
C SER A 131 5.64 -7.06 -30.72
N GLY A 132 6.61 -7.03 -29.81
CA GLY A 132 7.20 -8.24 -29.25
C GLY A 132 8.27 -7.96 -28.21
N LEU A 133 8.81 -9.02 -27.63
CA LEU A 133 10.04 -8.97 -26.83
C LEU A 133 11.25 -9.37 -27.68
N LYS A 134 12.40 -8.77 -27.39
CA LYS A 134 13.68 -9.04 -28.04
C LYS A 134 14.76 -9.36 -27.01
N GLY A 135 15.54 -10.41 -27.27
CA GLY A 135 16.61 -10.86 -26.39
C GLY A 135 16.64 -12.39 -26.26
N PRO A 136 17.64 -12.95 -25.55
CA PRO A 136 17.44 -14.27 -24.95
C PRO A 136 16.20 -14.15 -24.06
N LEU A 137 15.21 -15.00 -24.29
CA LEU A 137 13.91 -14.86 -23.64
C LEU A 137 13.60 -16.15 -22.90
N ARG A 138 13.35 -16.05 -21.59
CA ARG A 138 12.67 -17.09 -20.83
C ARG A 138 11.35 -16.53 -20.33
N ALA A 139 10.25 -17.13 -20.74
CA ALA A 139 8.91 -16.82 -20.25
C ALA A 139 8.39 -18.00 -19.42
N GLU A 140 7.87 -17.73 -18.23
CA GLU A 140 7.15 -18.70 -17.40
C GLU A 140 5.72 -18.25 -17.20
N LEU A 141 4.77 -19.14 -17.49
CA LEU A 141 3.34 -18.84 -17.47
C LEU A 141 2.65 -19.77 -16.48
N ASP A 142 2.19 -19.24 -15.35
CA ASP A 142 1.48 -20.01 -14.32
C ASP A 142 0.18 -20.58 -14.90
N LEU A 143 -0.10 -21.84 -14.58
CA LEU A 143 -1.31 -22.54 -15.01
C LEU A 143 -2.43 -22.47 -13.96
N GLU A 144 -2.18 -21.76 -12.86
CA GLU A 144 -3.12 -21.43 -11.80
C GLU A 144 -3.01 -19.93 -11.52
N ILE A 145 -4.13 -19.24 -11.58
CA ILE A 145 -4.23 -17.82 -11.25
C ILE A 145 -4.70 -17.70 -9.81
N PHE A 146 -4.04 -16.87 -9.02
CA PHE A 146 -4.44 -16.56 -7.64
C PHE A 146 -4.65 -15.07 -7.47
N ASP A 147 -5.79 -14.65 -6.88
CA ASP A 147 -6.00 -13.25 -6.50
C ASP A 147 -5.15 -12.90 -5.28
N ARG A 148 -4.13 -12.05 -5.48
CA ARG A 148 -3.30 -11.38 -4.44
C ARG A 148 -3.07 -12.21 -3.17
N ALA A 149 -2.34 -13.31 -3.33
CA ALA A 149 -1.89 -14.16 -2.23
C ALA A 149 -0.43 -14.56 -2.42
N ILE A 150 0.29 -14.68 -1.31
CA ILE A 150 1.57 -15.39 -1.27
C ILE A 150 1.25 -16.89 -1.30
N SER A 151 1.67 -17.57 -2.36
CA SER A 151 1.38 -18.98 -2.57
C SER A 151 2.46 -19.88 -1.94
N SER A 152 2.05 -20.79 -1.07
CA SER A 152 2.87 -21.93 -0.65
C SER A 152 2.51 -23.14 -1.50
N TRP A 153 3.49 -23.75 -2.17
CA TRP A 153 3.27 -24.88 -3.08
C TRP A 153 3.57 -26.22 -2.41
N PRO A 154 2.86 -27.31 -2.78
CA PRO A 154 3.10 -28.61 -2.18
C PRO A 154 4.53 -29.10 -2.37
N ALA A 155 5.13 -29.61 -1.30
CA ALA A 155 6.35 -30.40 -1.35
C ALA A 155 5.99 -31.90 -1.39
N ASP A 156 6.72 -32.65 -2.22
CA ASP A 156 6.57 -34.11 -2.31
C ASP A 156 7.19 -34.82 -1.10
N ARG A 157 8.21 -34.21 -0.52
CA ARG A 157 8.90 -34.66 0.70
C ARG A 157 9.18 -33.45 1.57
N ALA A 158 9.13 -33.64 2.88
CA ALA A 158 9.54 -32.63 3.84
C ALA A 158 11.02 -32.27 3.60
N PRO A 159 11.36 -30.98 3.43
CA PRO A 159 12.76 -30.53 3.41
C PRO A 159 13.40 -30.71 4.79
N VAL A 160 14.72 -30.83 4.81
CA VAL A 160 15.51 -30.89 6.05
C VAL A 160 15.80 -29.45 6.45
N MET A 161 15.54 -29.09 7.71
CA MET A 161 15.85 -27.74 8.20
C MET A 161 17.33 -27.65 8.59
N ASP A 162 18.21 -27.50 7.60
CA ASP A 162 19.66 -27.41 7.80
C ASP A 162 20.28 -26.09 7.32
N GLY A 163 19.47 -25.23 6.71
CA GLY A 163 19.88 -23.93 6.20
C GLY A 163 20.59 -23.99 4.86
N ARG A 164 20.51 -25.08 4.08
CA ARG A 164 21.13 -25.15 2.75
C ARG A 164 20.15 -24.85 1.62
N ALA A 165 18.88 -25.21 1.82
CA ALA A 165 17.83 -25.09 0.82
C ALA A 165 18.22 -25.72 -0.54
N ASP A 166 18.86 -26.89 -0.51
CA ASP A 166 19.33 -27.62 -1.71
C ASP A 166 18.38 -28.74 -2.16
N GLU A 167 17.29 -28.96 -1.41
CA GLU A 167 16.27 -29.93 -1.78
C GLU A 167 15.48 -29.54 -3.04
N PRO A 168 15.01 -30.52 -3.83
CA PRO A 168 14.27 -30.26 -5.07
C PRO A 168 13.01 -29.38 -4.92
N CYS A 169 12.42 -29.31 -3.72
CA CYS A 169 11.28 -28.43 -3.50
C CYS A 169 11.66 -26.94 -3.54
N TRP A 170 12.92 -26.59 -3.29
CA TRP A 170 13.44 -25.22 -3.31
C TRP A 170 13.87 -24.78 -4.71
N ASP A 171 12.99 -24.98 -5.69
CA ASP A 171 13.20 -24.67 -7.11
C ASP A 171 13.07 -23.17 -7.48
N GLY A 172 12.94 -22.28 -6.48
CA GLY A 172 12.76 -20.83 -6.67
C GLY A 172 11.40 -20.43 -7.26
N TYR A 173 10.54 -21.38 -7.62
CA TYR A 173 9.24 -21.10 -8.20
C TYR A 173 8.37 -20.32 -7.19
N LYS A 174 7.87 -19.16 -7.66
CA LYS A 174 7.08 -18.21 -6.86
C LYS A 174 7.78 -17.72 -5.59
N ALA A 175 9.12 -17.66 -5.59
CA ALA A 175 9.85 -16.98 -4.54
C ALA A 175 9.40 -15.51 -4.43
N VAL A 176 9.20 -15.05 -3.20
CA VAL A 176 8.80 -13.68 -2.87
C VAL A 176 10.07 -12.87 -2.64
N SER A 177 10.32 -11.86 -3.45
CA SER A 177 11.40 -10.89 -3.21
C SER A 177 11.08 -10.05 -1.98
N ILE A 178 12.10 -9.74 -1.18
CA ILE A 178 11.96 -8.87 -0.01
C ILE A 178 12.25 -7.43 -0.43
N ASP A 179 11.27 -6.54 -0.26
CA ASP A 179 11.41 -5.14 -0.62
C ASP A 179 12.58 -4.47 0.12
N GLY A 180 13.45 -3.80 -0.63
CA GLY A 180 14.62 -3.10 -0.08
C GLY A 180 15.81 -4.00 0.27
N ASP A 181 15.75 -5.30 -0.03
CA ASP A 181 16.85 -6.26 0.16
C ASP A 181 17.09 -7.08 -1.12
N SER A 182 18.24 -7.73 -1.26
CA SER A 182 18.54 -8.66 -2.35
C SER A 182 18.03 -10.08 -2.06
N ALA A 183 17.22 -10.23 -1.01
CA ALA A 183 16.76 -11.51 -0.48
C ALA A 183 15.43 -11.95 -1.11
N TRP A 184 15.17 -13.26 -1.01
CA TRP A 184 13.89 -13.85 -1.39
C TRP A 184 13.50 -15.00 -0.47
N VAL A 185 12.21 -15.29 -0.43
CA VAL A 185 11.63 -16.38 0.37
C VAL A 185 10.82 -17.31 -0.53
N SER A 186 11.13 -18.61 -0.49
CA SER A 186 10.30 -19.65 -1.09
C SER A 186 9.40 -20.28 -0.02
N LEU A 187 8.12 -20.51 -0.35
CA LEU A 187 7.18 -21.15 0.57
C LEU A 187 6.71 -22.50 0.02
N ARG A 188 6.80 -23.54 0.85
CA ARG A 188 6.30 -24.88 0.55
C ARG A 188 5.44 -25.40 1.67
N HIS A 189 4.67 -26.46 1.44
CA HIS A 189 3.93 -27.11 2.52
C HIS A 189 3.66 -28.58 2.22
N ASP A 190 3.32 -29.32 3.27
CA ASP A 190 2.65 -30.60 3.19
C ASP A 190 1.41 -30.61 4.10
N GLU A 191 0.94 -31.80 4.46
CA GLU A 191 -0.22 -31.97 5.35
C GLU A 191 0.10 -31.56 6.79
N GLN A 192 1.37 -31.61 7.20
CA GLN A 192 1.81 -31.41 8.58
C GLN A 192 2.36 -30.00 8.81
N ASN A 193 3.09 -29.43 7.86
CA ASN A 193 3.85 -28.19 8.05
C ASN A 193 3.71 -27.20 6.88
N LEU A 194 3.89 -25.94 7.23
CA LEU A 194 4.32 -24.86 6.34
C LEU A 194 5.84 -24.76 6.40
N TYR A 195 6.50 -24.64 5.26
CA TYR A 195 7.95 -24.50 5.13
C TYR A 195 8.28 -23.16 4.48
N LEU A 196 9.32 -22.48 4.98
CA LEU A 196 9.87 -21.27 4.40
C LEU A 196 11.38 -21.42 4.25
N ALA A 197 11.92 -21.06 3.09
CA ALA A 197 13.36 -20.95 2.85
C ALA A 197 13.68 -19.52 2.42
N TYR A 198 14.40 -18.80 3.26
CA TYR A 198 14.95 -17.48 3.01
C TYR A 198 16.36 -17.61 2.47
N HIS A 199 16.67 -16.85 1.43
CA HIS A 199 18.01 -16.77 0.87
C HIS A 199 18.37 -15.30 0.63
N ARG A 200 19.52 -14.89 1.17
CA ARG A 200 20.09 -13.56 0.97
C ARG A 200 21.54 -13.65 0.53
N PRO A 201 21.89 -13.18 -0.69
CA PRO A 201 23.28 -13.02 -1.09
C PRO A 201 23.99 -12.03 -0.16
N ALA A 202 25.29 -12.26 0.09
CA ALA A 202 26.08 -11.33 0.89
C ALA A 202 26.16 -9.95 0.22
N ALA A 203 25.96 -8.91 1.01
CA ALA A 203 26.12 -7.54 0.54
C ALA A 203 27.61 -7.27 0.24
N VAL A 204 27.87 -6.44 -0.77
CA VAL A 204 29.22 -6.00 -1.11
C VAL A 204 29.34 -4.49 -0.92
N ASP A 205 30.50 -4.04 -0.44
CA ASP A 205 30.81 -2.61 -0.35
C ASP A 205 31.12 -2.01 -1.75
N SER A 206 31.36 -0.70 -1.81
CA SER A 206 31.68 -0.02 -3.07
C SER A 206 32.99 -0.47 -3.72
N ALA A 207 33.86 -1.17 -2.97
CA ALA A 207 35.11 -1.75 -3.47
C ALA A 207 34.94 -3.22 -3.90
N GLY A 208 33.74 -3.79 -3.76
CA GLY A 208 33.43 -5.18 -4.09
C GLY A 208 33.79 -6.18 -3.00
N ASN A 209 34.17 -5.73 -1.80
CA ASN A 209 34.43 -6.64 -0.69
C ASN A 209 33.11 -7.08 -0.06
N VAL A 210 33.02 -8.35 0.32
CA VAL A 210 31.88 -8.88 1.05
C VAL A 210 31.80 -8.24 2.44
N ILE A 211 30.62 -7.71 2.78
CA ILE A 211 30.30 -7.20 4.10
C ILE A 211 29.99 -8.41 5.01
N PRO A 212 30.73 -8.62 6.11
CA PRO A 212 30.49 -9.73 7.01
C PRO A 212 29.10 -9.68 7.65
N TRP A 213 28.49 -10.85 7.87
CA TRP A 213 27.25 -10.96 8.62
C TRP A 213 27.42 -10.50 10.06
N LYS A 214 26.42 -9.76 10.56
CA LYS A 214 26.32 -9.42 11.98
C LYS A 214 25.88 -10.66 12.76
N LYS A 215 26.79 -11.18 13.59
CA LYS A 215 26.63 -12.40 14.38
C LYS A 215 27.04 -12.18 15.84
N SER A 216 26.16 -11.56 16.61
CA SER A 216 26.42 -11.09 17.98
C SER A 216 25.64 -11.85 19.04
N LEU A 217 24.61 -12.60 18.67
CA LEU A 217 23.75 -13.35 19.59
C LEU A 217 24.32 -14.73 19.95
N SER A 218 24.09 -15.18 21.18
CA SER A 218 24.51 -16.49 21.69
C SER A 218 23.41 -17.29 22.38
N GLU A 219 22.22 -16.72 22.56
CA GLU A 219 21.10 -17.34 23.28
C GLU A 219 20.08 -17.95 22.31
N GLN A 220 19.35 -18.98 22.77
CA GLN A 220 18.43 -19.75 21.94
C GLN A 220 17.11 -19.00 21.66
N ASP A 221 16.67 -18.13 22.59
CA ASP A 221 15.48 -17.28 22.46
C ASP A 221 15.88 -15.80 22.65
N ALA A 222 16.45 -15.22 21.60
CA ALA A 222 17.08 -13.91 21.64
C ALA A 222 16.38 -12.91 20.70
N PRO A 223 16.51 -11.59 20.92
CA PRO A 223 16.11 -10.56 19.96
C PRO A 223 16.85 -10.67 18.61
N VAL A 224 16.41 -11.56 17.71
CA VAL A 224 17.15 -11.95 16.49
C VAL A 224 17.45 -10.78 15.55
N TRP A 225 16.64 -9.73 15.58
CA TRP A 225 16.84 -8.48 14.83
C TRP A 225 18.08 -7.69 15.26
N ASN A 226 18.75 -8.07 16.35
CA ASN A 226 20.07 -7.55 16.69
C ASN A 226 21.19 -8.13 15.82
N ASP A 227 20.92 -9.18 15.05
CA ASP A 227 21.80 -9.79 14.06
C ASP A 227 21.20 -9.66 12.64
N ASP A 228 21.96 -10.06 11.62
CA ASP A 228 21.33 -10.39 10.34
C ASP A 228 20.37 -11.56 10.56
N SER A 229 19.12 -11.40 10.13
CA SER A 229 18.03 -12.28 10.54
C SER A 229 16.96 -12.40 9.46
N PHE A 230 16.22 -13.50 9.55
CA PHE A 230 14.99 -13.76 8.81
C PHE A 230 13.85 -13.85 9.82
N GLU A 231 12.83 -13.03 9.62
CA GLU A 231 11.67 -12.88 10.52
C GLU A 231 10.37 -13.11 9.72
N VAL A 232 9.42 -13.78 10.34
CA VAL A 232 8.13 -14.18 9.76
C VAL A 232 7.02 -13.85 10.74
N PHE A 233 6.03 -13.10 10.28
CA PHE A 233 4.86 -12.75 11.07
C PHE A 233 3.63 -13.41 10.46
N LEU A 234 2.85 -14.10 11.29
CA LEU A 234 1.64 -14.82 10.89
C LEU A 234 0.45 -14.33 11.70
N SER A 235 -0.65 -13.99 11.02
CA SER A 235 -1.87 -13.53 11.67
C SER A 235 -3.11 -14.14 11.00
N ALA A 236 -4.24 -14.11 11.70
CA ALA A 236 -5.52 -14.50 11.13
C ALA A 236 -6.02 -13.43 10.17
N VAL A 237 -6.64 -13.84 9.08
CA VAL A 237 -7.32 -12.89 8.18
C VAL A 237 -8.58 -12.34 8.87
N PRO A 238 -8.69 -11.01 9.06
CA PRO A 238 -9.87 -10.39 9.69
C PRO A 238 -11.12 -10.47 8.80
N ALA A 239 -12.30 -10.14 9.36
CA ALA A 239 -13.56 -10.21 8.62
C ALA A 239 -13.63 -9.15 7.51
N GLY A 240 -13.07 -7.96 7.78
CA GLY A 240 -12.87 -6.89 6.81
C GLY A 240 -11.40 -6.74 6.40
N ARG A 241 -11.16 -6.26 5.16
CA ARG A 241 -9.79 -5.97 4.69
C ARG A 241 -9.08 -4.92 5.55
N ASP A 242 -9.83 -3.90 5.97
CA ASP A 242 -9.30 -2.76 6.73
C ASP A 242 -9.38 -3.01 8.25
N GLU A 243 -9.85 -4.18 8.68
CA GLU A 243 -9.87 -4.55 10.10
C GLU A 243 -8.50 -5.07 10.56
N PRO A 244 -8.06 -4.80 11.80
CA PRO A 244 -6.83 -5.35 12.34
C PRO A 244 -6.97 -6.82 12.76
N GLY A 245 -5.88 -7.57 12.64
CA GLY A 245 -5.70 -8.89 13.23
C GLY A 245 -5.75 -8.82 14.76
N ARG A 246 -6.20 -9.92 15.39
CA ARG A 246 -6.32 -10.03 16.86
C ARG A 246 -5.15 -10.73 17.52
N LYS A 247 -4.44 -11.56 16.77
CA LYS A 247 -3.23 -12.27 17.21
C LYS A 247 -2.20 -12.24 16.10
N CYS A 248 -0.93 -12.16 16.47
CA CYS A 248 0.21 -12.30 15.58
C CYS A 248 1.22 -13.23 16.21
N LEU A 249 1.60 -14.28 15.49
CA LEU A 249 2.77 -15.09 15.83
C LEU A 249 3.97 -14.49 15.09
N HIS A 250 5.03 -14.16 15.83
CA HIS A 250 6.29 -13.71 15.27
C HIS A 250 7.31 -14.82 15.49
N LEU A 251 7.91 -15.33 14.42
CA LEU A 251 9.02 -16.28 14.46
C LEU A 251 10.23 -15.64 13.79
N GLY A 252 11.43 -15.89 14.30
CA GLY A 252 12.63 -15.38 13.69
C GLY A 252 13.86 -16.24 13.96
N VAL A 253 14.82 -16.16 13.04
CA VAL A 253 16.12 -16.82 13.15
C VAL A 253 17.22 -15.87 12.72
N SER A 254 18.37 -15.90 13.40
CA SER A 254 19.52 -15.06 13.05
C SER A 254 20.65 -15.83 12.37
N ALA A 255 21.59 -15.11 11.77
CA ALA A 255 22.84 -15.64 11.22
C ALA A 255 23.74 -16.31 12.29
N SER A 256 23.48 -16.06 13.57
CA SER A 256 24.09 -16.76 14.72
C SER A 256 23.35 -18.05 15.10
N ALA A 257 22.30 -18.42 14.35
CA ALA A 257 21.37 -19.50 14.65
C ALA A 257 20.59 -19.32 15.97
N ALA A 258 20.54 -18.10 16.51
CA ALA A 258 19.59 -17.75 17.56
C ALA A 258 18.17 -17.79 17.00
N ARG A 259 17.19 -18.15 17.83
CA ARG A 259 15.77 -18.18 17.47
C ARG A 259 15.03 -17.13 18.28
N TYR A 260 13.85 -16.79 17.80
CA TYR A 260 12.88 -15.97 18.50
C TYR A 260 11.50 -16.49 18.15
N ASP A 261 10.65 -16.64 19.15
CA ASP A 261 9.23 -16.74 18.96
C ASP A 261 8.47 -15.94 20.01
N SER A 262 7.38 -15.34 19.57
CA SER A 262 6.51 -14.57 20.45
C SER A 262 5.08 -14.65 19.95
N LEU A 263 4.14 -14.60 20.89
CA LEU A 263 2.74 -14.46 20.56
C LEU A 263 2.27 -13.08 21.00
N TRP A 264 1.83 -12.30 20.04
CA TRP A 264 1.23 -11.02 20.30
C TRP A 264 -0.29 -11.13 20.21
N THR A 265 -0.98 -10.95 21.34
CA THR A 265 -2.43 -10.73 21.31
C THR A 265 -2.66 -9.24 21.19
N TYR A 266 -3.10 -8.81 20.00
CA TYR A 266 -3.41 -7.42 19.74
C TYR A 266 -4.73 -7.07 20.41
N VAL A 267 -4.63 -6.29 21.48
CA VAL A 267 -5.78 -5.67 22.13
C VAL A 267 -5.49 -4.19 22.19
N THR A 268 -6.36 -3.36 21.63
CA THR A 268 -6.26 -1.91 21.85
C THR A 268 -6.47 -1.66 23.34
N PRO A 269 -5.49 -1.10 24.08
CA PRO A 269 -5.75 -0.59 25.42
C PRO A 269 -6.86 0.46 25.28
N SER A 270 -8.06 0.14 25.75
CA SER A 270 -9.14 1.10 25.81
C SER A 270 -9.04 1.85 27.13
N LEU A 271 -8.97 3.17 27.06
CA LEU A 271 -9.43 3.97 28.19
C LEU A 271 -10.90 3.64 28.46
N PRO A 272 -11.39 3.77 29.71
CA PRO A 272 -12.81 3.63 29.98
C PRO A 272 -13.61 4.55 29.06
N ASP A 273 -14.68 4.02 28.47
CA ASP A 273 -15.58 4.81 27.66
C ASP A 273 -16.18 5.95 28.51
N CYS A 274 -16.36 7.10 27.89
CA CYS A 274 -16.97 8.27 28.53
C CYS A 274 -18.38 8.48 27.98
N ASP A 275 -19.35 8.55 28.88
CA ASP A 275 -20.73 8.85 28.54
C ASP A 275 -20.92 10.36 28.40
N ILE A 276 -21.53 10.79 27.29
CA ILE A 276 -21.92 12.19 27.08
C ILE A 276 -23.45 12.33 27.06
N PRO A 277 -24.02 13.32 27.77
CA PRO A 277 -25.46 13.46 27.88
C PRO A 277 -26.04 14.25 26.71
N ARG A 278 -27.35 14.16 26.55
CA ARG A 278 -28.09 15.05 25.66
C ARG A 278 -28.11 16.48 26.20
N VAL A 279 -27.78 17.46 25.35
CA VAL A 279 -27.78 18.90 25.67
C VAL A 279 -28.64 19.70 24.70
N ALA A 280 -29.10 20.87 25.13
CA ALA A 280 -29.86 21.81 24.30
C ALA A 280 -29.21 23.19 24.47
N ILE A 281 -28.30 23.50 23.56
CA ILE A 281 -27.50 24.74 23.54
C ILE A 281 -27.66 25.41 22.18
N THR A 282 -27.39 26.71 22.14
CA THR A 282 -27.26 27.53 20.94
C THR A 282 -25.78 27.76 20.71
N VAL A 283 -25.26 27.50 19.51
CA VAL A 283 -23.83 27.72 19.22
C VAL A 283 -23.60 29.21 19.01
N ASP A 284 -23.32 29.93 20.10
CA ASP A 284 -23.13 31.39 20.10
C ASP A 284 -21.84 31.85 20.82
N GLY A 285 -21.09 30.91 21.39
CA GLY A 285 -19.84 31.16 22.10
C GLY A 285 -20.05 31.64 23.55
N ASP A 286 -21.24 31.45 24.13
CA ASP A 286 -21.54 31.73 25.53
C ASP A 286 -21.90 30.44 26.29
N GLU A 287 -21.06 30.06 27.25
CA GLU A 287 -21.19 28.83 28.03
C GLU A 287 -22.46 28.70 28.91
N LYS A 288 -23.24 29.77 29.07
CA LYS A 288 -24.33 29.82 30.07
C LYS A 288 -25.42 28.79 29.84
N ASP A 289 -25.76 28.51 28.59
CA ASP A 289 -26.86 27.62 28.23
C ASP A 289 -26.52 26.13 28.45
N TRP A 290 -25.23 25.79 28.60
CA TRP A 290 -24.79 24.47 29.06
C TRP A 290 -25.21 24.18 30.51
N GLY A 291 -25.31 25.22 31.36
CA GLY A 291 -25.59 25.07 32.78
C GLY A 291 -24.65 24.07 33.45
N GLU A 292 -25.21 23.01 34.06
CA GLU A 292 -24.46 21.90 34.65
C GLU A 292 -24.31 20.68 33.74
N LYS A 293 -24.88 20.70 32.53
CA LYS A 293 -24.88 19.56 31.62
C LYS A 293 -23.58 19.48 30.82
N GLY A 294 -23.44 18.33 30.14
CA GLY A 294 -22.23 17.95 29.41
C GLY A 294 -21.22 17.26 30.30
N LEU A 295 -20.40 16.39 29.72
CA LEU A 295 -19.23 15.87 30.39
C LEU A 295 -18.20 17.00 30.52
N LYS A 296 -17.78 17.32 31.75
CA LYS A 296 -16.79 18.36 32.03
C LYS A 296 -15.39 17.77 32.13
N VAL A 297 -14.43 18.38 31.44
CA VAL A 297 -13.00 18.10 31.54
C VAL A 297 -12.29 19.40 31.90
N VAL A 298 -11.57 19.40 33.02
CA VAL A 298 -10.92 20.61 33.56
C VAL A 298 -9.41 20.45 33.51
N SER A 299 -8.74 21.48 32.97
CA SER A 299 -7.28 21.60 32.86
C SER A 299 -6.60 20.52 32.01
N LEU A 300 -6.92 20.44 30.72
CA LEU A 300 -6.35 19.44 29.81
C LEU A 300 -4.80 19.45 29.84
N PRO A 301 -4.14 18.30 30.02
CA PRO A 301 -2.68 18.21 29.97
C PRO A 301 -2.18 18.08 28.52
N GLY A 302 -0.92 18.43 28.30
CA GLY A 302 -0.16 18.06 27.10
C GLY A 302 0.49 16.68 27.20
N VAL A 303 1.41 16.41 26.27
CA VAL A 303 2.10 15.12 26.14
C VAL A 303 2.81 14.76 27.45
N GLY A 304 2.70 13.49 27.86
CA GLY A 304 3.29 13.00 29.11
C GLY A 304 2.65 13.58 30.38
N GLY A 305 1.46 14.16 30.27
CA GLY A 305 0.74 14.72 31.42
C GLY A 305 1.28 16.06 31.90
N LYS A 306 1.94 16.84 31.02
CA LYS A 306 2.50 18.14 31.37
C LYS A 306 1.44 19.24 31.29
N LEU A 307 1.51 20.23 32.16
CA LEU A 307 0.61 21.38 32.15
C LEU A 307 1.42 22.66 32.28
N ARG A 308 1.03 23.70 31.57
CA ARG A 308 1.53 25.04 31.82
C ARG A 308 0.98 25.62 33.13
N PRO A 309 1.60 26.67 33.69
CA PRO A 309 0.99 27.43 34.78
C PRO A 309 -0.42 27.88 34.40
N ALA A 310 -1.40 27.76 35.30
CA ALA A 310 -2.80 28.01 34.98
C ALA A 310 -3.11 29.44 34.50
N LYS A 311 -2.25 30.41 34.83
CA LYS A 311 -2.35 31.80 34.36
C LYS A 311 -1.82 32.02 32.95
N ASN A 312 -1.01 31.09 32.44
CA ASN A 312 -0.45 31.16 31.10
C ASN A 312 -1.32 30.33 30.15
N PHE A 313 -1.57 29.04 30.45
CA PHE A 313 -2.44 28.23 29.60
C PHE A 313 -3.20 27.17 30.41
N ASP A 314 -4.53 27.21 30.36
CA ASP A 314 -5.43 26.31 31.13
C ASP A 314 -6.75 25.99 30.40
N PRO A 315 -6.70 25.19 29.33
CA PRO A 315 -7.90 24.84 28.58
C PRO A 315 -8.79 23.81 29.31
N SER A 316 -10.10 23.98 29.16
CA SER A 316 -11.14 23.07 29.65
C SER A 316 -12.16 22.77 28.54
N LEU A 317 -12.85 21.63 28.64
CA LEU A 317 -13.76 21.12 27.63
C LEU A 317 -15.10 20.73 28.25
N ARG A 318 -16.19 20.95 27.52
CA ARG A 318 -17.45 20.22 27.71
C ARG A 318 -17.90 19.55 26.43
N VAL A 319 -18.44 18.33 26.57
CA VAL A 319 -18.96 17.56 25.45
C VAL A 319 -20.37 17.08 25.76
N GLY A 320 -21.26 17.21 24.78
CA GLY A 320 -22.64 16.73 24.82
C GLY A 320 -23.12 16.37 23.42
N TRP A 321 -24.39 15.96 23.30
CA TRP A 321 -24.97 15.66 21.98
C TRP A 321 -26.43 16.09 21.85
N ASN A 322 -26.92 16.22 20.62
CA ASN A 322 -28.34 16.37 20.31
C ASN A 322 -28.68 15.73 18.96
N GLU A 323 -29.88 15.99 18.43
CA GLU A 323 -30.31 15.44 17.13
C GLU A 323 -29.50 15.98 15.93
N HIS A 324 -28.85 17.13 16.07
CA HIS A 324 -28.09 17.77 15.01
C HIS A 324 -26.63 17.29 14.95
N GLY A 325 -25.99 17.08 16.10
CA GLY A 325 -24.58 16.69 16.14
C GLY A 325 -24.01 16.42 17.52
N ILE A 326 -22.68 16.34 17.54
CA ILE A 326 -21.85 16.38 18.75
C ILE A 326 -21.60 17.85 19.09
N LEU A 327 -21.87 18.24 20.34
CA LEU A 327 -21.69 19.60 20.82
C LEU A 327 -20.43 19.67 21.66
N LEU A 328 -19.65 20.71 21.42
CA LEU A 328 -18.35 20.91 22.03
C LEU A 328 -18.22 22.36 22.49
N LEU A 329 -17.81 22.56 23.73
CA LEU A 329 -17.44 23.85 24.31
C LEU A 329 -15.99 23.76 24.78
N ALA A 330 -15.09 24.52 24.18
CA ALA A 330 -13.72 24.69 24.65
C ALA A 330 -13.56 26.07 25.29
N GLN A 331 -13.21 26.09 26.58
CA GLN A 331 -12.88 27.29 27.34
C GLN A 331 -11.36 27.35 27.46
N VAL A 332 -10.71 28.25 26.74
CA VAL A 332 -9.26 28.35 26.69
C VAL A 332 -8.82 29.57 27.47
N LYS A 333 -8.24 29.35 28.65
CA LYS A 333 -7.54 30.40 29.39
C LYS A 333 -6.13 30.51 28.86
N ASP A 334 -5.75 31.73 28.47
CA ASP A 334 -4.53 32.00 27.73
C ASP A 334 -4.03 33.43 28.03
N ASP A 335 -2.76 33.62 28.35
CA ASP A 335 -2.19 34.95 28.57
C ASP A 335 -1.91 35.70 27.26
N VAL A 336 -1.73 35.01 26.14
CA VAL A 336 -1.47 35.63 24.84
C VAL A 336 -2.27 34.96 23.73
N VAL A 337 -3.44 35.50 23.42
CA VAL A 337 -4.25 35.02 22.29
C VAL A 337 -3.72 35.57 20.95
N ARG A 338 -3.06 34.72 20.16
CA ARG A 338 -2.48 34.98 18.84
C ARG A 338 -2.99 33.97 17.80
N THR A 339 -3.62 34.46 16.74
CA THR A 339 -3.93 33.63 15.55
C THR A 339 -2.74 33.55 14.59
N ALA A 340 -2.62 32.44 13.87
CA ALA A 340 -1.63 32.26 12.81
C ALA A 340 -1.75 33.34 11.72
N ALA A 341 -0.63 33.67 11.08
CA ALA A 341 -0.65 34.56 9.92
C ALA A 341 -1.42 33.92 8.75
N ALA A 342 -2.00 34.73 7.85
CA ALA A 342 -2.87 34.25 6.77
C ALA A 342 -2.20 33.25 5.79
N ASN A 343 -0.87 33.21 5.74
CA ASN A 343 -0.06 32.32 4.91
C ASN A 343 0.55 31.15 5.71
N GLU A 344 0.20 30.98 6.98
CA GLU A 344 0.66 29.91 7.85
C GLU A 344 -0.49 28.95 8.20
N PRO A 345 -0.19 27.67 8.50
CA PRO A 345 -1.17 26.75 9.07
C PRO A 345 -1.80 27.30 10.35
N LEU A 346 -3.10 27.04 10.58
CA LEU A 346 -3.79 27.56 11.77
C LEU A 346 -3.18 27.04 13.08
N GLU A 347 -2.62 25.83 13.07
CA GLU A 347 -1.89 25.22 14.19
C GLU A 347 -0.54 25.91 14.52
N HIS A 348 -0.15 26.95 13.76
CA HIS A 348 1.01 27.80 14.08
C HIS A 348 0.66 29.03 14.93
N GLY A 349 -0.60 29.16 15.33
CA GLY A 349 -1.09 30.06 16.37
C GLY A 349 -1.99 29.29 17.35
N ASP A 350 -2.72 30.00 18.19
CA ASP A 350 -3.71 29.40 19.07
C ASP A 350 -4.91 28.93 18.27
N CYS A 351 -5.31 27.69 18.51
CA CYS A 351 -6.50 27.14 17.90
C CYS A 351 -7.00 25.92 18.68
N VAL A 352 -8.28 25.61 18.48
CA VAL A 352 -8.87 24.33 18.86
C VAL A 352 -8.89 23.44 17.63
N GLU A 353 -8.20 22.31 17.71
CA GLU A 353 -8.13 21.28 16.67
C GLU A 353 -8.88 20.04 17.15
N ILE A 354 -9.87 19.60 16.35
CA ILE A 354 -10.81 18.53 16.70
C ILE A 354 -10.69 17.43 15.67
N PHE A 355 -10.50 16.20 16.12
CA PHE A 355 -10.50 15.00 15.30
C PHE A 355 -11.70 14.14 15.65
N VAL A 356 -12.45 13.69 14.65
CA VAL A 356 -13.63 12.85 14.87
C VAL A 356 -13.62 11.66 13.92
N THR A 357 -13.97 10.50 14.46
CA THR A 357 -14.11 9.25 13.70
C THR A 357 -15.40 8.53 14.12
N PRO A 358 -16.12 7.86 13.20
CA PRO A 358 -17.32 7.11 13.56
C PRO A 358 -17.03 5.96 14.53
N GLN A 359 -15.79 5.46 14.53
CA GLN A 359 -15.34 4.40 15.42
C GLN A 359 -13.82 4.48 15.58
N ARG A 360 -13.33 4.36 16.82
CA ARG A 360 -11.88 4.29 17.07
C ARG A 360 -11.23 3.17 16.24
N GLY A 361 -10.14 3.48 15.54
CA GLY A 361 -9.46 2.57 14.62
C GLY A 361 -9.97 2.60 13.18
N SER A 362 -11.05 3.32 12.88
CA SER A 362 -11.52 3.51 11.50
C SER A 362 -10.54 4.35 10.70
N ALA A 363 -10.38 4.02 9.41
CA ALA A 363 -9.69 4.86 8.44
C ALA A 363 -10.51 6.09 8.03
N GLU A 364 -11.82 6.11 8.30
CA GLU A 364 -12.67 7.28 8.06
C GLU A 364 -12.55 8.24 9.25
N SER A 365 -12.10 9.46 9.00
CA SER A 365 -12.06 10.54 9.99
C SER A 365 -12.08 11.89 9.32
N TYR A 366 -12.34 12.94 10.11
CA TYR A 366 -12.06 14.30 9.67
C TYR A 366 -11.45 15.11 10.80
N ARG A 367 -10.79 16.19 10.40
CA ARG A 367 -10.12 17.16 11.27
C ARG A 367 -10.77 18.53 11.07
N LEU A 368 -11.03 19.25 12.15
CA LEU A 368 -11.54 20.63 12.14
C LEU A 368 -10.64 21.50 13.02
N LEU A 369 -10.03 22.53 12.43
CA LEU A 369 -9.30 23.56 13.15
C LEU A 369 -10.16 24.82 13.26
N ILE A 370 -10.16 25.45 14.43
CA ILE A 370 -10.92 26.67 14.75
C ILE A 370 -9.99 27.65 15.45
N ALA A 371 -9.74 28.80 14.83
CA ALA A 371 -8.92 29.86 15.42
C ALA A 371 -9.78 30.87 16.21
N PRO A 372 -9.20 31.56 17.21
CA PRO A 372 -9.91 32.52 18.05
C PRO A 372 -10.30 33.82 17.31
N GLU A 373 -9.76 34.07 16.11
CA GLU A 373 -10.11 35.22 15.29
C GLU A 373 -11.20 34.91 14.24
N THR A 374 -12.09 35.88 14.06
CA THR A 374 -13.11 35.83 13.01
C THR A 374 -12.55 36.37 11.70
N ALA A 375 -13.12 35.91 10.58
CA ALA A 375 -12.76 36.41 9.27
C ALA A 375 -13.02 37.93 9.19
N PRO A 376 -12.20 38.68 8.42
CA PRO A 376 -12.42 40.11 8.19
C PRO A 376 -13.86 40.37 7.71
N GLY A 377 -14.56 41.29 8.38
CA GLY A 377 -15.98 41.58 8.12
C GLY A 377 -16.98 40.83 9.01
N GLY A 378 -16.51 40.06 10.01
CA GLY A 378 -17.30 39.62 11.16
C GLY A 378 -18.35 38.54 10.90
N ALA A 379 -18.35 37.90 9.73
CA ALA A 379 -19.43 36.97 9.35
C ALA A 379 -19.22 35.52 9.80
N LYS A 380 -17.98 35.01 9.92
CA LYS A 380 -17.67 33.61 10.30
C LYS A 380 -16.30 33.46 10.99
N PRO A 381 -16.13 32.52 11.93
CA PRO A 381 -14.81 32.14 12.48
C PRO A 381 -13.86 31.61 11.40
N GLN A 382 -12.55 31.86 11.56
CA GLN A 382 -11.56 31.18 10.73
C GLN A 382 -11.51 29.70 11.12
N SER A 383 -11.79 28.83 10.15
CA SER A 383 -11.79 27.39 10.35
C SER A 383 -11.34 26.65 9.09
N ARG A 384 -10.84 25.43 9.28
CA ARG A 384 -10.36 24.58 8.20
C ARG A 384 -10.71 23.13 8.47
N PHE A 385 -11.25 22.44 7.47
CA PHE A 385 -11.41 21.00 7.49
C PHE A 385 -10.26 20.31 6.74
N ASP A 386 -9.83 19.16 7.24
CA ASP A 386 -9.25 18.10 6.41
C ASP A 386 -10.19 16.90 6.43
N ASP A 387 -10.39 16.30 5.26
CA ASP A 387 -11.36 15.23 5.05
C ASP A 387 -10.65 13.95 4.62
N ASP A 388 -10.50 13.00 5.55
CA ASP A 388 -9.93 11.68 5.30
C ASP A 388 -11.01 10.62 5.07
N ARG A 389 -12.28 11.04 4.90
CA ARG A 389 -13.40 10.13 4.63
C ARG A 389 -13.42 9.72 3.17
N LYS A 390 -13.99 8.54 2.88
CA LYS A 390 -14.44 8.16 1.53
C LYS A 390 -15.69 8.98 1.17
N ALA A 391 -15.46 10.20 0.73
CA ALA A 391 -16.52 11.15 0.34
C ALA A 391 -17.00 10.92 -1.09
N ALA A 392 -18.30 11.06 -1.33
CA ALA A 392 -18.83 11.14 -2.69
C ALA A 392 -18.47 12.48 -3.33
N ALA A 393 -18.45 12.55 -4.66
CA ALA A 393 -18.19 13.81 -5.37
C ALA A 393 -19.19 14.90 -4.93
N GLY A 394 -18.68 16.01 -4.40
CA GLY A 394 -19.48 17.13 -3.89
C GLY A 394 -19.98 17.00 -2.45
N GLU A 395 -19.69 15.89 -1.76
CA GLU A 395 -19.93 15.77 -0.31
C GLU A 395 -18.92 16.64 0.45
N ALA A 396 -19.41 17.60 1.24
CA ALA A 396 -18.58 18.54 1.99
C ALA A 396 -18.85 18.45 3.49
N LEU A 397 -17.79 18.55 4.28
CA LEU A 397 -17.87 18.72 5.73
C LEU A 397 -18.46 20.09 6.08
N THR A 398 -19.25 20.12 7.15
CA THR A 398 -19.80 21.36 7.70
C THR A 398 -19.76 21.33 9.22
N ALA A 399 -19.66 22.48 9.87
CA ALA A 399 -19.92 22.65 11.30
C ALA A 399 -20.58 24.00 11.54
N GLU A 400 -21.38 24.08 12.60
CA GLU A 400 -21.77 25.36 13.19
C GLU A 400 -20.71 25.72 14.23
N ILE A 401 -20.17 26.94 14.17
CA ILE A 401 -19.04 27.36 14.99
C ILE A 401 -19.29 28.79 15.46
N ALA A 402 -19.09 29.02 16.76
CA ALA A 402 -19.05 30.34 17.34
C ALA A 402 -17.79 30.49 18.19
N VAL A 403 -17.21 31.69 18.14
CA VAL A 403 -15.96 32.02 18.84
C VAL A 403 -16.12 33.37 19.51
N LYS A 404 -15.78 33.44 20.79
CA LYS A 404 -15.87 34.65 21.60
C LYS A 404 -14.57 34.87 22.36
N LYS A 405 -13.87 35.98 22.06
CA LYS A 405 -12.74 36.44 22.89
C LYS A 405 -13.28 36.91 24.24
N VAL A 406 -12.61 36.51 25.32
CA VAL A 406 -12.92 36.90 26.70
C VAL A 406 -11.66 37.48 27.37
N PRO A 407 -11.76 38.20 28.50
CA PRO A 407 -10.59 38.87 29.09
C PRO A 407 -9.41 37.96 29.43
N GLU A 408 -9.66 36.68 29.76
CA GLU A 408 -8.63 35.70 30.13
C GLU A 408 -8.35 34.66 29.03
N GLY A 409 -8.76 34.90 27.78
CA GLY A 409 -8.56 33.98 26.67
C GLY A 409 -9.70 33.97 25.65
N TYR A 410 -10.22 32.79 25.31
CA TYR A 410 -11.31 32.66 24.34
C TYR A 410 -12.18 31.42 24.57
N ILE A 411 -13.40 31.48 24.06
CA ILE A 411 -14.38 30.39 24.10
C ILE A 411 -14.71 29.98 22.67
N VAL A 412 -14.72 28.68 22.41
CA VAL A 412 -15.19 28.07 21.16
C VAL A 412 -16.38 27.17 21.47
N GLU A 413 -17.47 27.36 20.73
CA GLU A 413 -18.56 26.40 20.66
C GLU A 413 -18.67 25.84 19.24
N ALA A 414 -18.91 24.54 19.14
CA ALA A 414 -19.12 23.89 17.86
C ALA A 414 -20.22 22.83 17.92
N CYS A 415 -21.06 22.79 16.89
CA CYS A 415 -21.90 21.63 16.58
C CYS A 415 -21.31 20.90 15.37
N LEU A 416 -20.89 19.66 15.60
CA LEU A 416 -20.31 18.75 14.62
C LEU A 416 -21.41 17.81 14.11
N PRO A 417 -21.96 18.02 12.90
CA PRO A 417 -23.16 17.33 12.45
C PRO A 417 -22.97 15.83 12.24
N TRP A 418 -23.98 15.03 12.60
CA TRP A 418 -23.93 13.56 12.44
C TRP A 418 -23.71 13.10 11.00
N LYS A 419 -24.17 13.89 10.01
CA LYS A 419 -23.95 13.62 8.59
C LYS A 419 -22.45 13.56 8.22
N ASN A 420 -21.58 14.27 8.94
CA ASN A 420 -20.14 14.22 8.69
C ASN A 420 -19.57 12.82 8.98
N LEU A 421 -20.17 12.10 9.95
CA LEU A 421 -19.81 10.73 10.29
C LEU A 421 -20.65 9.67 9.57
N LYS A 422 -21.67 10.08 8.80
CA LYS A 422 -22.66 9.19 8.16
C LYS A 422 -23.36 8.30 9.19
N MET A 423 -23.59 8.84 10.39
CA MET A 423 -24.22 8.14 11.51
C MET A 423 -25.58 8.76 11.86
N ALA A 424 -26.42 7.99 12.55
CA ALA A 424 -27.64 8.50 13.18
C ALA A 424 -27.45 8.54 14.71
N PRO A 425 -27.86 9.60 15.41
CA PRO A 425 -27.73 9.68 16.86
C PRO A 425 -28.66 8.69 17.56
N ARG A 426 -28.10 7.84 18.41
CA ARG A 426 -28.86 6.94 19.28
C ARG A 426 -28.11 6.70 20.58
N ALA A 427 -28.83 6.61 21.70
CA ALA A 427 -28.22 6.22 22.97
C ALA A 427 -27.50 4.86 22.84
N GLY A 428 -26.30 4.76 23.43
CA GLY A 428 -25.38 3.63 23.31
C GLY A 428 -24.52 3.63 22.03
N THR A 429 -24.70 4.60 21.12
CA THR A 429 -23.85 4.69 19.93
C THR A 429 -22.45 5.21 20.32
N PRO A 430 -21.37 4.46 20.04
CA PRO A 430 -20.00 4.93 20.27
C PRO A 430 -19.49 5.78 19.10
N PHE A 431 -18.55 6.68 19.38
CA PHE A 431 -17.72 7.36 18.39
C PHE A 431 -16.35 7.72 18.99
N GLY A 432 -15.37 8.05 18.14
CA GLY A 432 -14.04 8.48 18.58
C GLY A 432 -13.86 9.99 18.48
N LEU A 433 -13.31 10.61 19.53
CA LEU A 433 -12.98 12.03 19.57
C LEU A 433 -11.59 12.25 20.18
N GLN A 434 -10.80 13.12 19.56
CA GLN A 434 -9.54 13.64 20.06
C GLN A 434 -9.51 15.14 19.83
N LEU A 435 -8.84 15.88 20.71
CA LEU A 435 -8.66 17.31 20.59
C LEU A 435 -7.22 17.68 20.88
N PHE A 436 -6.70 18.64 20.12
CA PHE A 436 -5.52 19.43 20.47
C PHE A 436 -5.92 20.89 20.67
N ILE A 437 -5.44 21.52 21.74
CA ILE A 437 -5.61 22.95 21.95
C ILE A 437 -4.22 23.54 21.96
N HIS A 438 -3.92 24.33 20.94
CA HIS A 438 -2.60 24.89 20.68
C HIS A 438 -2.44 26.24 21.38
N ASP A 439 -1.21 26.47 21.83
CA ASP A 439 -0.72 27.66 22.52
C ASP A 439 0.58 28.14 21.84
N ASP A 440 0.55 29.36 21.29
CA ASP A 440 1.66 30.07 20.69
C ASP A 440 1.72 31.55 21.11
N ASP A 441 2.57 31.81 22.10
CA ASP A 441 2.99 33.16 22.53
C ASP A 441 3.80 33.98 21.49
N GLY A 442 3.98 33.50 20.26
CA GLY A 442 4.84 34.15 19.24
C GLY A 442 6.35 34.10 19.52
N ARG A 443 6.81 33.19 20.39
CA ARG A 443 8.23 33.05 20.79
C ARG A 443 9.03 32.08 19.90
N GLY A 444 8.41 31.57 18.85
CA GLY A 444 8.97 30.58 17.93
C GLY A 444 8.63 29.14 18.31
N GLU A 445 8.79 28.24 17.35
CA GLU A 445 8.27 26.86 17.37
C GLU A 445 8.63 26.07 18.64
N LYS A 446 9.86 26.20 19.15
CA LYS A 446 10.33 25.49 20.35
C LYS A 446 9.57 25.83 21.64
N HIS A 447 8.80 26.91 21.63
CA HIS A 447 8.00 27.38 22.76
C HIS A 447 6.52 27.11 22.58
N ARG A 448 6.09 26.47 21.49
CA ARG A 448 4.71 26.06 21.31
C ARG A 448 4.35 24.93 22.26
N PHE A 449 3.11 24.92 22.68
CA PHE A 449 2.55 23.86 23.51
C PHE A 449 1.20 23.45 22.95
N HIS A 450 0.81 22.20 23.16
CA HIS A 450 -0.59 21.83 23.00
C HIS A 450 -1.04 20.94 24.14
N ALA A 451 -2.25 21.21 24.62
CA ALA A 451 -2.99 20.27 25.44
C ALA A 451 -3.69 19.24 24.54
N LEU A 452 -3.89 18.03 25.06
CA LEU A 452 -4.56 16.95 24.37
C LEU A 452 -5.48 16.18 25.30
N TRP A 453 -6.54 15.61 24.72
CA TRP A 453 -7.49 14.81 25.47
C TRP A 453 -7.04 13.36 25.64
N HIS A 454 -6.74 12.65 24.55
CA HIS A 454 -6.35 11.25 24.60
C HIS A 454 -4.82 11.11 24.61
N PRO A 455 -4.21 10.47 25.64
CA PRO A 455 -2.76 10.51 25.91
C PRO A 455 -1.89 9.81 24.85
N ALA A 456 -2.49 9.03 23.94
CA ALA A 456 -1.76 8.42 22.84
C ALA A 456 -1.31 9.40 21.74
N GLY A 457 -1.74 10.66 21.79
CA GLY A 457 -1.26 11.69 20.88
C GLY A 457 -2.04 11.78 19.58
N ASP A 458 -1.33 11.80 18.46
CA ASP A 458 -1.82 12.29 17.15
C ASP A 458 -2.55 11.22 16.32
N PRO A 459 -3.88 11.40 16.09
CA PRO A 459 -4.66 10.46 15.29
C PRO A 459 -4.20 10.29 13.84
N ARG A 460 -3.49 11.27 13.30
CA ARG A 460 -2.94 11.20 11.93
C ARG A 460 -1.80 10.19 11.84
N ARG A 461 -1.15 9.89 12.96
CA ARG A 461 -0.05 8.91 13.06
C ARG A 461 -0.57 7.54 13.52
N ASP A 462 -1.67 7.53 14.26
CA ASP A 462 -2.26 6.33 14.84
C ASP A 462 -3.79 6.46 14.96
N ALA A 463 -4.53 5.67 14.16
CA ALA A 463 -5.99 5.68 14.13
C ALA A 463 -6.66 5.24 15.45
N LEU A 464 -5.89 4.78 16.43
CA LEU A 464 -6.37 4.41 17.76
C LEU A 464 -6.23 5.53 18.80
N ALA A 465 -5.60 6.65 18.45
CA ALA A 465 -5.39 7.78 19.36
C ALA A 465 -6.66 8.63 19.59
N TYR A 466 -7.82 7.99 19.75
CA TYR A 466 -9.11 8.59 20.06
C TYR A 466 -9.65 8.08 21.39
N GLN A 467 -10.27 8.96 22.17
CA GLN A 467 -11.14 8.53 23.26
C GLN A 467 -12.48 8.06 22.70
N THR A 468 -12.96 6.93 23.18
CA THR A 468 -14.31 6.46 22.90
C THR A 468 -15.31 7.21 23.77
N PHE A 469 -16.30 7.82 23.13
CA PHE A 469 -17.46 8.40 23.79
C PHE A 469 -18.71 7.61 23.42
N GLN A 470 -19.63 7.45 24.36
CA GLN A 470 -20.95 6.88 24.11
C GLN A 470 -22.05 7.93 24.34
N LEU A 471 -23.05 7.92 23.46
CA LEU A 471 -24.23 8.78 23.65
C LEU A 471 -25.09 8.22 24.77
N ALA A 472 -25.33 9.00 25.83
CA ALA A 472 -26.06 8.54 27.00
C ALA A 472 -27.09 9.59 27.46
N GLU A 473 -27.91 9.20 28.43
CA GLU A 473 -28.80 10.14 29.13
C GLU A 473 -28.07 10.96 30.19
N GLN A 474 -27.09 10.35 30.86
CA GLN A 474 -26.28 10.97 31.92
C GLN A 474 -24.82 11.01 31.50
N ALA A 475 -24.11 12.06 31.91
CA ALA A 475 -22.66 12.15 31.69
C ALA A 475 -21.91 11.22 32.63
N SER A 476 -20.72 10.77 32.23
CA SER A 476 -19.72 10.28 33.19
C SER A 476 -19.35 11.38 34.20
N PRO A 477 -18.77 11.03 35.36
CA PRO A 477 -18.30 12.01 36.35
C PRO A 477 -17.33 13.03 35.74
N PRO A 478 -17.31 14.29 36.23
CA PRO A 478 -16.34 15.28 35.78
C PRO A 478 -14.91 14.80 35.93
N ILE A 479 -14.09 15.13 34.95
CA ILE A 479 -12.68 14.78 34.89
C ILE A 479 -11.86 16.03 35.18
N VAL A 480 -10.94 15.93 36.14
CA VAL A 480 -10.11 17.06 36.58
C VAL A 480 -8.66 16.63 36.61
N PHE A 481 -7.81 17.31 35.85
CA PHE A 481 -6.36 17.13 35.96
C PHE A 481 -5.80 18.16 36.94
N THR A 482 -5.18 17.66 38.01
CA THR A 482 -4.60 18.51 39.05
C THR A 482 -3.12 18.73 38.77
N ARG A 483 -2.65 19.98 38.82
CA ARG A 483 -1.23 20.32 38.67
C ARG A 483 -0.46 19.93 39.93
N SER A 484 0.80 19.49 39.76
CA SER A 484 1.76 19.35 40.85
C SER A 484 1.95 20.67 41.61
N GLU A 485 2.28 20.60 42.91
CA GLU A 485 2.46 21.81 43.73
C GLU A 485 3.55 22.74 43.16
N LYS A 486 4.63 22.16 42.64
CA LYS A 486 5.74 22.88 42.03
C LYS A 486 5.93 22.46 40.57
N PRO A 487 6.33 23.38 39.68
CA PRO A 487 6.74 23.03 38.33
C PRO A 487 8.10 22.32 38.33
N ASP A 488 8.41 21.64 37.24
CA ASP A 488 9.73 21.08 36.95
C ASP A 488 10.71 22.15 36.45
N THR A 489 11.92 21.74 36.06
CA THR A 489 12.99 22.63 35.60
C THR A 489 12.67 23.38 34.31
N SER A 490 11.66 22.93 33.55
CA SER A 490 11.17 23.61 32.36
C SER A 490 10.07 24.63 32.66
N GLY A 491 9.63 24.73 33.92
CA GLY A 491 8.51 25.58 34.33
C GLY A 491 7.13 24.94 34.13
N LEU A 492 7.07 23.66 33.75
CA LEU A 492 5.83 22.90 33.55
C LEU A 492 5.44 22.14 34.80
N HIS A 493 4.15 22.11 35.11
CA HIS A 493 3.58 21.23 36.13
C HIS A 493 3.34 19.84 35.54
N THR A 494 3.29 18.82 36.40
CA THR A 494 2.88 17.46 36.00
C THR A 494 1.50 17.18 36.59
N ALA A 495 0.62 16.51 35.82
CA ALA A 495 -0.66 16.06 36.33
C ALA A 495 -0.45 15.03 37.44
N VAL A 496 -1.06 15.25 38.61
CA VAL A 496 -0.97 14.35 39.75
C VAL A 496 -2.25 13.53 39.91
N SER A 497 -2.10 12.31 40.43
CA SER A 497 -3.23 11.42 40.69
C SER A 497 -4.22 12.03 41.70
N PRO A 498 -5.53 11.73 41.57
CA PRO A 498 -6.13 10.85 40.58
C PRO A 498 -6.30 11.53 39.21
N HIS A 499 -6.04 10.79 38.14
CA HIS A 499 -6.34 11.17 36.76
C HIS A 499 -7.06 10.00 36.06
N PRO A 500 -7.94 10.24 35.09
CA PRO A 500 -8.83 9.22 34.50
C PRO A 500 -8.11 8.14 33.66
N PHE A 501 -6.88 8.42 33.21
CA PHE A 501 -6.10 7.52 32.36
C PHE A 501 -4.60 7.67 32.60
N PRO A 502 -3.77 6.65 32.30
CA PRO A 502 -2.32 6.77 32.41
C PRO A 502 -1.77 7.90 31.52
N LEU A 503 -0.94 8.77 32.08
CA LEU A 503 -0.31 9.90 31.36
C LEU A 503 0.82 9.45 30.42
N ALA A 504 1.30 8.22 30.63
CA ALA A 504 2.15 7.48 29.70
C ALA A 504 1.43 6.17 29.38
N LEU A 505 0.90 6.06 28.16
CA LEU A 505 0.42 4.78 27.66
C LEU A 505 1.61 4.01 27.05
N PRO A 506 1.66 2.67 27.20
CA PRO A 506 2.44 1.88 26.27
C PRO A 506 1.94 2.15 24.83
N PRO A 507 2.75 1.93 23.78
CA PRO A 507 2.29 2.05 22.41
C PRO A 507 0.90 1.41 22.25
N LEU A 508 -0.06 2.16 21.70
CA LEU A 508 -1.43 1.70 21.63
C LEU A 508 -1.50 0.37 20.86
N GLY A 509 -1.99 -0.67 21.52
CA GLY A 509 -2.06 -2.03 21.00
C GLY A 509 -1.00 -2.98 21.55
N ALA A 510 -0.07 -2.50 22.36
CA ALA A 510 0.98 -3.33 22.93
C ALA A 510 0.72 -3.63 24.43
N GLN A 511 0.15 -4.79 24.73
CA GLN A 511 1.01 -5.70 25.48
C GLN A 511 2.18 -5.98 24.54
N GLY A 512 3.43 -5.86 24.99
CA GLY A 512 4.55 -6.28 24.15
C GLY A 512 4.29 -7.70 23.63
N GLU A 513 4.87 -8.05 22.48
CA GLU A 513 4.84 -9.45 22.07
C GLU A 513 5.26 -10.31 23.26
N ASP A 514 4.50 -11.34 23.61
CA ASP A 514 4.82 -12.20 24.75
C ASP A 514 6.00 -13.09 24.35
N PRO A 515 7.23 -12.77 24.81
CA PRO A 515 8.42 -13.50 24.40
C PRO A 515 8.59 -14.78 25.24
N SER A 516 7.65 -15.06 26.16
CA SER A 516 7.59 -16.32 26.90
C SER A 516 6.80 -17.41 26.16
N TYR A 517 6.17 -17.04 25.04
CA TYR A 517 5.59 -18.01 24.12
C TYR A 517 6.68 -18.95 23.61
N ALA A 518 6.40 -20.26 23.67
CA ALA A 518 7.31 -21.29 23.21
C ALA A 518 6.54 -22.25 22.28
N GLY A 519 6.47 -21.90 21.00
CA GLY A 519 5.78 -22.68 19.99
C GLY A 519 6.60 -23.89 19.54
N VAL A 520 5.91 -24.93 19.05
CA VAL A 520 6.60 -26.06 18.39
C VAL A 520 6.87 -25.69 16.94
N TRP A 521 8.14 -25.49 16.58
CA TRP A 521 8.61 -25.28 15.22
C TRP A 521 10.11 -25.64 15.13
N SER A 522 10.64 -25.82 13.93
CA SER A 522 12.07 -26.10 13.71
C SER A 522 12.68 -25.18 12.67
N SER A 523 14.00 -25.04 12.71
CA SER A 523 14.74 -24.20 11.79
C SER A 523 16.17 -24.67 11.56
N GLY A 524 16.72 -24.31 10.41
CA GLY A 524 18.13 -24.50 10.05
C GLY A 524 18.70 -23.20 9.52
N VAL A 525 19.97 -22.92 9.82
CA VAL A 525 20.65 -21.69 9.39
C VAL A 525 22.06 -22.00 8.91
N LEU A 526 22.40 -21.47 7.73
CA LEU A 526 23.76 -21.40 7.23
C LEU A 526 24.09 -19.96 6.80
N ALA A 527 24.92 -19.28 7.58
CA ALA A 527 25.49 -17.98 7.22
C ALA A 527 26.94 -18.18 6.73
N GLY A 528 27.09 -18.41 5.43
CA GLY A 528 28.38 -18.65 4.76
C GLY A 528 29.01 -17.37 4.22
N GLU A 529 30.13 -17.46 3.51
CA GLU A 529 30.83 -16.26 3.01
C GLU A 529 30.06 -15.50 1.92
N THR A 530 29.21 -16.19 1.14
CA THR A 530 28.53 -15.59 -0.03
C THR A 530 27.03 -15.46 0.13
N SER A 531 26.44 -16.10 1.15
CA SER A 531 24.99 -16.11 1.37
C SER A 531 24.63 -16.43 2.82
N PHE A 532 23.46 -15.93 3.21
CA PHE A 532 22.76 -16.30 4.42
C PHE A 532 21.46 -17.01 4.02
N VAL A 533 21.34 -18.26 4.44
CA VAL A 533 20.18 -19.11 4.17
C VAL A 533 19.58 -19.56 5.49
N ALA A 534 18.26 -19.44 5.58
CA ALA A 534 17.49 -19.82 6.75
C ALA A 534 16.24 -20.60 6.32
N GLU A 535 16.00 -21.72 6.97
CA GLU A 535 14.82 -22.56 6.75
C GLU A 535 14.00 -22.64 8.02
N ILE A 536 12.68 -22.58 7.88
CA ILE A 536 11.72 -22.67 8.99
C ILE A 536 10.63 -23.67 8.61
N ALA A 537 10.34 -24.61 9.51
CA ALA A 537 9.18 -25.48 9.44
C ALA A 537 8.21 -25.18 10.59
N ILE A 538 6.99 -24.79 10.23
CA ILE A 538 5.91 -24.42 11.14
C ILE A 538 4.80 -25.46 11.02
N PRO A 539 4.61 -26.33 12.02
CA PRO A 539 3.49 -27.26 12.04
C PRO A 539 2.15 -26.53 11.96
N TRP A 540 1.24 -27.01 11.11
CA TRP A 540 -0.13 -26.49 11.05
C TRP A 540 -0.85 -26.62 12.39
N ALA A 541 -0.48 -27.62 13.19
CA ALA A 541 -0.98 -27.82 14.55
C ALA A 541 -0.58 -26.68 15.50
N THR A 542 0.64 -26.12 15.36
CA THR A 542 1.11 -24.97 16.15
C THR A 542 0.26 -23.74 15.86
N LEU A 543 -0.05 -23.50 14.59
CA LEU A 543 -0.94 -22.41 14.19
C LEU A 543 -2.37 -22.62 14.68
N ALA A 544 -2.89 -23.85 14.58
CA ALA A 544 -4.23 -24.21 15.03
C ALA A 544 -4.41 -24.06 16.55
N ALA A 545 -3.37 -24.39 17.34
CA ALA A 545 -3.39 -24.22 18.79
C ALA A 545 -3.63 -22.77 19.21
N GLU A 546 -3.16 -21.80 18.40
CA GLU A 546 -3.37 -20.38 18.63
C GLU A 546 -4.66 -19.81 18.02
N GLY A 547 -5.44 -20.65 17.36
CA GLY A 547 -6.72 -20.30 16.74
C GLY A 547 -6.59 -19.85 15.28
N PHE A 548 -5.44 -20.00 14.65
CA PHE A 548 -5.30 -19.73 13.21
C PHE A 548 -5.88 -20.87 12.39
N ARG A 549 -6.64 -20.54 11.34
CA ARG A 549 -7.12 -21.53 10.36
C ARG A 549 -6.23 -21.50 9.13
N LYS A 550 -5.83 -22.67 8.63
CA LYS A 550 -4.91 -22.83 7.49
C LYS A 550 -5.35 -22.05 6.24
N ASP A 551 -6.65 -21.94 5.99
CA ASP A 551 -7.26 -21.21 4.87
C ASP A 551 -7.47 -19.70 5.14
N GLN A 552 -7.14 -19.24 6.36
CA GLN A 552 -7.29 -17.86 6.81
C GLN A 552 -6.05 -17.34 7.54
N VAL A 553 -4.87 -17.65 6.99
CA VAL A 553 -3.61 -17.06 7.44
C VAL A 553 -3.21 -15.94 6.49
N MET A 554 -2.69 -14.85 7.05
CA MET A 554 -1.90 -13.86 6.33
C MET A 554 -0.49 -13.83 6.89
N VAL A 555 0.47 -13.49 6.03
CA VAL A 555 1.90 -13.52 6.32
C VAL A 555 2.55 -12.19 5.94
N ASN A 556 3.53 -11.78 6.74
CA ASN A 556 4.47 -10.70 6.44
C ASN A 556 5.89 -11.26 6.57
N LEU A 557 6.71 -10.99 5.57
CA LEU A 557 8.08 -11.51 5.39
C LEU A 557 9.13 -10.39 5.34
N SER A 558 8.75 -9.14 5.59
CA SER A 558 9.58 -7.96 5.31
C SER A 558 9.86 -7.10 6.54
N ASP A 559 8.95 -7.08 7.52
CA ASP A 559 9.21 -6.36 8.78
C ASP A 559 10.32 -7.04 9.60
N ARG A 560 10.93 -6.26 10.49
CA ARG A 560 11.98 -6.72 11.40
C ARG A 560 11.76 -6.19 12.81
N GLY A 561 12.00 -7.04 13.79
CA GLY A 561 11.75 -6.79 15.19
C GLY A 561 10.27 -6.68 15.56
N PRO A 562 9.98 -6.34 16.83
CA PRO A 562 8.62 -6.32 17.33
C PRO A 562 7.73 -5.34 16.56
N LEU A 563 6.54 -5.79 16.18
CA LEU A 563 5.59 -4.97 15.43
C LEU A 563 5.12 -3.77 16.28
N ARG A 564 4.97 -2.62 15.62
CA ARG A 564 4.46 -1.38 16.25
C ARG A 564 2.99 -1.11 15.94
N LYS A 565 2.42 -1.85 14.99
CA LYS A 565 1.06 -1.70 14.50
C LYS A 565 0.43 -3.08 14.35
N PRO A 566 -0.90 -3.21 14.53
CA PRO A 566 -1.57 -4.47 14.30
C PRO A 566 -1.37 -4.94 12.86
N PRO A 567 -1.33 -6.26 12.61
CA PRO A 567 -1.42 -6.80 11.27
C PRO A 567 -2.70 -6.35 10.57
N VAL A 568 -2.61 -5.77 9.37
CA VAL A 568 -3.77 -5.36 8.55
C VAL A 568 -3.60 -5.92 7.14
N LEU A 569 -4.64 -6.56 6.62
CA LEU A 569 -4.56 -7.21 5.31
C LEU A 569 -4.35 -6.18 4.18
N GLY A 570 -3.30 -6.37 3.39
CA GLY A 570 -2.87 -5.48 2.31
C GLY A 570 -2.01 -4.29 2.78
N GLN A 571 -1.60 -4.26 4.05
CA GLN A 571 -0.55 -3.38 4.56
C GLN A 571 0.63 -4.24 5.01
N GLN A 572 1.51 -4.62 4.07
CA GLN A 572 2.64 -5.56 4.23
C GLN A 572 2.26 -7.01 4.60
N PHE A 573 1.08 -7.24 5.18
CA PHE A 573 0.49 -8.56 5.36
C PHE A 573 -0.35 -8.95 4.13
N GLU A 574 -0.03 -10.09 3.53
CA GLU A 574 -0.78 -10.65 2.41
C GLU A 574 -1.34 -12.02 2.77
N ARG A 575 -2.45 -12.42 2.12
CA ARG A 575 -3.03 -13.76 2.35
C ARG A 575 -1.99 -14.83 2.00
N LEU A 576 -1.83 -15.82 2.88
CA LEU A 576 -1.10 -17.05 2.57
C LEU A 576 -2.08 -18.05 1.95
N LEU A 577 -1.79 -18.48 0.73
CA LEU A 577 -2.53 -19.55 0.05
C LEU A 577 -1.71 -20.83 0.06
N ALA A 578 -2.12 -21.81 0.86
CA ALA A 578 -1.64 -23.18 0.71
C ALA A 578 -2.27 -23.80 -0.54
N VAL A 579 -1.51 -23.84 -1.64
CA VAL A 579 -2.00 -24.32 -2.94
C VAL A 579 -2.30 -25.82 -2.85
N PRO A 580 -3.53 -26.26 -3.19
CA PRO A 580 -3.88 -27.67 -3.09
C PRO A 580 -3.02 -28.57 -4.00
N ARG A 581 -2.81 -29.83 -3.60
CA ARG A 581 -2.02 -30.81 -4.37
C ARG A 581 -2.63 -31.15 -5.72
N GLU A 582 -3.94 -31.02 -5.89
CA GLU A 582 -4.62 -31.17 -7.17
C GLU A 582 -4.19 -30.12 -8.21
N SER A 583 -3.79 -28.92 -7.77
CA SER A 583 -3.37 -27.84 -8.66
C SER A 583 -2.01 -28.07 -9.33
N ILE A 584 -1.23 -29.06 -8.86
CA ILE A 584 0.06 -29.45 -9.46
C ILE A 584 -0.05 -30.67 -10.39
N ARG A 585 -1.26 -31.18 -10.65
CA ARG A 585 -1.45 -32.27 -11.62
C ARG A 585 -0.96 -31.83 -13.01
N PRO A 586 -0.27 -32.71 -13.76
CA PRO A 586 0.10 -32.43 -15.14
C PRO A 586 -1.13 -32.05 -15.96
N LYS A 587 -1.00 -30.98 -16.73
CA LYS A 587 -1.96 -30.46 -17.70
C LYS A 587 -1.38 -30.67 -19.10
N THR A 588 -2.23 -31.12 -20.01
CA THR A 588 -1.90 -31.24 -21.42
C THR A 588 -2.25 -29.93 -22.12
N LEU A 589 -1.28 -29.29 -22.76
CA LEU A 589 -1.44 -27.97 -23.38
C LEU A 589 -1.22 -28.04 -24.90
N SER A 590 -1.98 -27.22 -25.62
CA SER A 590 -1.65 -26.76 -26.97
C SER A 590 -1.07 -25.35 -26.86
N VAL A 591 0.14 -25.15 -27.38
CA VAL A 591 0.88 -23.89 -27.32
C VAL A 591 1.07 -23.33 -28.72
N ARG A 592 0.67 -22.08 -28.98
CA ARG A 592 1.00 -21.36 -30.22
C ARG A 592 1.97 -20.23 -29.93
N LEU A 593 3.04 -20.17 -30.71
CA LEU A 593 4.04 -19.11 -30.66
C LEU A 593 3.97 -18.28 -31.94
N HIS A 594 3.92 -16.95 -31.78
CA HIS A 594 3.73 -15.98 -32.86
C HIS A 594 5.03 -15.20 -33.07
N PHE A 595 5.54 -15.21 -34.30
CA PHE A 595 6.78 -14.56 -34.71
C PHE A 595 6.56 -13.65 -35.92
N ALA A 596 7.36 -12.60 -36.04
CA ALA A 596 7.51 -11.82 -37.26
C ALA A 596 8.87 -11.12 -37.28
N GLU A 597 9.54 -11.13 -38.44
CA GLU A 597 10.74 -10.32 -38.65
C GLU A 597 10.35 -8.93 -39.16
N ILE A 598 10.34 -7.94 -38.26
CA ILE A 598 10.02 -6.53 -38.58
C ILE A 598 11.22 -5.59 -38.40
N GLY A 599 12.35 -6.10 -37.90
CA GLY A 599 13.57 -5.34 -37.61
C GLY A 599 14.54 -5.24 -38.78
N GLY A 600 14.23 -5.88 -39.92
CA GLY A 600 15.04 -5.87 -41.13
C GLY A 600 16.22 -6.84 -41.12
N ALA A 601 16.23 -7.83 -40.23
CA ALA A 601 17.24 -8.89 -40.26
C ALA A 601 17.13 -9.68 -41.58
N LYS A 602 18.28 -10.06 -42.14
CA LYS A 602 18.37 -10.90 -43.32
C LYS A 602 18.34 -12.39 -42.94
N PRO A 603 17.96 -13.29 -43.87
CA PRO A 603 18.09 -14.72 -43.65
C PRO A 603 19.50 -15.09 -43.16
N GLY A 604 19.56 -15.90 -42.11
CA GLY A 604 20.78 -16.33 -41.42
C GLY A 604 21.24 -15.43 -40.27
N GLU A 605 20.69 -14.22 -40.10
CA GLU A 605 21.13 -13.30 -39.05
C GLU A 605 20.46 -13.58 -37.69
N ARG A 606 19.17 -13.94 -37.67
CA ARG A 606 18.40 -14.18 -36.44
C ARG A 606 17.99 -15.65 -36.29
N VAL A 607 18.99 -16.48 -35.98
CA VAL A 607 18.83 -17.93 -35.80
C VAL A 607 18.84 -18.29 -34.32
N PHE A 608 17.86 -19.06 -33.86
CA PHE A 608 17.73 -19.47 -32.46
C PHE A 608 16.99 -20.80 -32.29
N ASP A 609 17.24 -21.50 -31.18
CA ASP A 609 16.39 -22.62 -30.77
C ASP A 609 15.17 -22.10 -30.00
N VAL A 610 14.05 -22.82 -30.12
CA VAL A 610 12.85 -22.63 -29.30
C VAL A 610 12.68 -23.85 -28.42
N MET A 611 12.54 -23.64 -27.12
CA MET A 611 12.36 -24.70 -26.14
C MET A 611 11.03 -24.54 -25.40
N LEU A 612 10.35 -25.66 -25.16
CA LEU A 612 9.17 -25.75 -24.30
C LEU A 612 9.42 -26.78 -23.22
N GLN A 613 9.23 -26.42 -21.95
CA GLN A 613 9.51 -27.31 -20.81
C GLN A 613 10.91 -27.93 -20.84
N GLY A 614 11.92 -27.14 -21.25
CA GLY A 614 13.31 -27.59 -21.38
C GLY A 614 13.61 -28.46 -22.60
N ASN A 615 12.63 -28.76 -23.45
CA ASN A 615 12.82 -29.56 -24.67
C ASN A 615 12.92 -28.66 -25.91
N VAL A 616 13.92 -28.87 -26.76
CA VAL A 616 14.03 -28.17 -28.05
C VAL A 616 12.90 -28.61 -28.98
N VAL A 617 11.98 -27.68 -29.30
CA VAL A 617 10.83 -27.92 -30.19
C VAL A 617 11.02 -27.31 -31.58
N LEU A 618 11.89 -26.30 -31.71
CA LEU A 618 12.42 -25.85 -33.00
C LEU A 618 13.92 -25.66 -32.86
N LYS A 619 14.68 -26.26 -33.76
CA LYS A 619 16.13 -26.15 -33.79
C LYS A 619 16.57 -25.24 -34.93
N ASP A 620 17.55 -24.38 -34.68
CA ASP A 620 18.16 -23.47 -35.66
C ASP A 620 17.09 -22.67 -36.44
N PHE A 621 16.06 -22.19 -35.74
CA PHE A 621 14.93 -21.49 -36.34
C PHE A 621 15.33 -20.08 -36.78
N ASP A 622 15.24 -19.85 -38.09
CA ASP A 622 15.51 -18.56 -38.73
C ASP A 622 14.17 -17.88 -39.12
N ILE A 623 13.75 -16.88 -38.34
CA ILE A 623 12.53 -16.14 -38.66
C ILE A 623 12.67 -15.27 -39.92
N ALA A 624 13.89 -14.80 -40.22
CA ALA A 624 14.14 -13.91 -41.35
C ALA A 624 14.07 -14.65 -42.69
N ALA A 625 14.34 -15.97 -42.70
CA ALA A 625 14.15 -16.83 -43.87
C ALA A 625 12.69 -16.90 -44.36
N HIS A 626 11.70 -16.57 -43.52
CA HIS A 626 10.29 -16.52 -43.91
C HIS A 626 9.90 -15.22 -44.65
N GLY A 627 10.77 -14.21 -44.64
CA GLY A 627 10.57 -12.90 -45.26
C GLY A 627 10.19 -11.81 -44.27
N ALA A 628 10.51 -10.56 -44.63
CA ALA A 628 10.22 -9.38 -43.82
C ALA A 628 8.71 -9.12 -43.71
N ASN A 629 8.27 -8.60 -42.56
CA ASN A 629 6.89 -8.22 -42.27
C ASN A 629 5.88 -9.34 -42.58
N ARG A 630 6.21 -10.57 -42.21
CA ARG A 630 5.34 -11.74 -42.36
C ARG A 630 5.11 -12.41 -41.02
N ALA A 631 3.85 -12.73 -40.75
CA ALA A 631 3.48 -13.54 -39.61
C ALA A 631 3.90 -15.00 -39.80
N VAL A 632 4.51 -15.56 -38.76
CA VAL A 632 4.90 -16.96 -38.68
C VAL A 632 4.36 -17.53 -37.37
N VAL A 633 3.51 -18.54 -37.45
CA VAL A 633 2.93 -19.21 -36.28
C VAL A 633 3.44 -20.65 -36.20
N ARG A 634 3.73 -21.10 -34.99
CA ARG A 634 4.12 -22.49 -34.70
C ARG A 634 3.28 -23.02 -33.55
N GLN A 635 2.58 -24.11 -33.80
CA GLN A 635 1.74 -24.79 -32.83
C GLN A 635 2.42 -26.07 -32.37
N PHE A 636 2.33 -26.33 -31.06
CA PHE A 636 2.85 -27.53 -30.42
C PHE A 636 1.76 -28.10 -29.52
N ASP A 637 1.34 -29.33 -29.83
CA ASP A 637 0.31 -30.03 -29.07
C ASP A 637 0.95 -31.00 -28.07
N LYS A 638 0.16 -31.39 -27.07
CA LYS A 638 0.54 -32.39 -26.06
C LYS A 638 1.75 -31.98 -25.20
N ILE A 639 1.85 -30.68 -24.90
CA ILE A 639 2.87 -30.17 -23.99
C ILE A 639 2.40 -30.40 -22.55
N ALA A 640 3.10 -31.25 -21.82
CA ALA A 640 2.79 -31.55 -20.42
C ALA A 640 3.45 -30.52 -19.50
N ALA A 641 2.67 -29.87 -18.64
CA ALA A 641 3.16 -28.92 -17.65
C ALA A 641 2.34 -29.00 -16.36
N THR A 642 2.96 -28.76 -15.20
CA THR A 642 2.28 -28.86 -13.89
C THR A 642 1.89 -27.49 -13.36
N ARG A 643 2.86 -26.74 -12.81
CA ARG A 643 2.66 -25.44 -12.16
C ARG A 643 2.66 -24.29 -13.16
N ALA A 644 3.59 -24.32 -14.10
CA ALA A 644 3.77 -23.31 -15.13
C ALA A 644 4.26 -23.94 -16.45
N LEU A 645 3.99 -23.26 -17.56
CA LEU A 645 4.62 -23.49 -18.86
C LEU A 645 5.89 -22.63 -18.96
N SER A 646 7.03 -23.23 -19.30
CA SER A 646 8.24 -22.49 -19.68
C SER A 646 8.43 -22.46 -21.20
N VAL A 647 8.77 -21.28 -21.71
CA VAL A 647 9.14 -21.01 -23.11
C VAL A 647 10.50 -20.33 -23.12
N GLU A 648 11.48 -20.90 -23.83
CA GLU A 648 12.83 -20.35 -23.91
C GLU A 648 13.29 -20.16 -25.35
N LEU A 649 13.91 -19.02 -25.64
CA LEU A 649 14.55 -18.71 -26.93
C LEU A 649 16.06 -18.59 -26.75
N VAL A 650 16.80 -19.50 -27.36
CA VAL A 650 18.26 -19.61 -27.21
C VAL A 650 18.96 -19.19 -28.51
N SER A 651 19.59 -18.01 -28.49
CA SER A 651 20.34 -17.48 -29.62
C SER A 651 21.45 -18.41 -30.09
N LYS A 652 21.63 -18.55 -31.41
CA LYS A 652 22.82 -19.18 -32.01
C LYS A 652 23.96 -18.21 -32.25
N SER A 653 23.70 -16.91 -32.18
CA SER A 653 24.76 -15.89 -32.24
C SER A 653 25.41 -15.73 -30.86
N ALA A 654 26.73 -15.86 -30.80
CA ALA A 654 27.53 -15.51 -29.62
C ALA A 654 27.62 -13.99 -29.41
N ASP A 655 27.48 -13.20 -30.48
CA ASP A 655 27.42 -11.74 -30.46
C ASP A 655 25.94 -11.31 -30.55
N LEU A 656 25.31 -11.18 -29.38
CA LEU A 656 23.93 -10.71 -29.27
C LEU A 656 23.89 -9.23 -29.66
N LYS A 657 23.10 -8.93 -30.69
CA LYS A 657 22.81 -7.59 -31.24
C LYS A 657 21.32 -7.48 -31.55
N PRO A 658 20.74 -6.28 -31.70
CA PRO A 658 19.32 -6.13 -32.03
C PRO A 658 18.86 -6.90 -33.29
N GLY A 659 19.76 -7.12 -34.26
CA GLY A 659 19.50 -7.90 -35.48
C GLY A 659 19.64 -9.43 -35.32
N THR A 660 20.37 -9.90 -34.32
CA THR A 660 20.65 -11.33 -34.09
C THR A 660 19.89 -11.92 -32.90
N ALA A 661 19.44 -11.09 -31.97
CA ALA A 661 18.71 -11.50 -30.78
C ALA A 661 17.36 -12.16 -31.12
N PRO A 662 16.93 -13.24 -30.46
CA PRO A 662 15.61 -13.82 -30.69
C PRO A 662 14.47 -12.80 -30.50
N THR A 663 13.34 -13.02 -31.16
CA THR A 663 12.13 -12.21 -30.97
C THR A 663 10.89 -13.10 -30.86
N LEU A 664 9.90 -12.66 -30.07
CA LEU A 664 8.60 -13.32 -29.94
C LEU A 664 7.51 -12.25 -29.84
N CYS A 665 6.47 -12.38 -30.64
CA CYS A 665 5.36 -11.42 -30.70
C CYS A 665 4.21 -11.82 -29.78
N GLY A 666 3.91 -13.11 -29.65
CA GLY A 666 2.76 -13.57 -28.88
C GLY A 666 2.83 -15.03 -28.49
N ILE A 667 2.07 -15.38 -27.44
CA ILE A 667 1.93 -16.73 -26.91
C ILE A 667 0.45 -17.01 -26.70
N GLU A 668 -0.04 -18.13 -27.22
CA GLU A 668 -1.35 -18.66 -26.87
C GLU A 668 -1.22 -20.02 -26.19
N ILE A 669 -1.99 -20.23 -25.14
CA ILE A 669 -2.11 -21.50 -24.43
C ILE A 669 -3.58 -21.90 -24.46
N LEU A 670 -3.82 -23.16 -24.80
CA LEU A 670 -5.10 -23.84 -24.60
C LEU A 670 -4.84 -25.11 -23.78
N ALA A 671 -5.45 -25.20 -22.61
CA ALA A 671 -5.52 -26.45 -21.86
C ALA A 671 -6.46 -27.41 -22.58
N VAL A 672 -5.95 -28.58 -22.94
CA VAL A 672 -6.72 -29.66 -23.51
C VAL A 672 -7.19 -30.49 -22.32
N GLU A 673 -8.50 -30.49 -22.04
CA GLU A 673 -9.04 -31.44 -21.06
C GLU A 673 -8.70 -32.86 -21.55
N ASP A 674 -8.04 -33.66 -20.71
CA ASP A 674 -7.95 -35.08 -20.96
C ASP A 674 -9.40 -35.60 -21.03
N ALA A 675 -9.79 -36.17 -22.16
CA ALA A 675 -11.10 -36.80 -22.28
C ALA A 675 -11.25 -37.82 -21.13
N PRO A 676 -12.43 -37.87 -20.47
CA PRO A 676 -12.65 -38.71 -19.29
C PRO A 676 -12.37 -40.19 -19.51
#